data_AF-A0A367M527-F1
#
_entry.id   AF-A0A367M527-F1
#
_cell.length_a   1.000
_cell.length_b   1.000
_cell.length_c   1.000
_cell.angle_alpha   90.00
_cell.angle_beta   90.00
_cell.angle_gamma   90.00
#
_symmetry.space_group_name_H-M   'P 1'
#
loop_
_entity.id
_entity.type
_entity.pdbx_description
1 polymer ?
#
loop_
_entity_poly.entity_id
_entity_poly.type
_entity_poly.pdbx_seq_one_letter_code
_entity_poly.pdbx_strand_id
1 'polypeptide(L)'
;DLTVRIGGEGNPRREARATQTYSSSGFDGLYSGGTIHDLQGALINLRGSASLYSGALGGIDPRYDTLLRDPAEVRSRDAFSPTLASSTGGLTLVAGDTGMRLETRGDLVLGGVTDPGRVGVPNTVGFTAPDGSVYQGGGIAWFSLWTAHTSIDLFAAGGNLTPSTQLVEATNAIPMAGRNLSPSDGRFIYPSIVRAAAPEGSIYLGPSSGYMGGVSLNVSTTPYSLLLAPSLNGELELLAGDSIYAGGYSVQRSGADPANLPSIWTPAFAGYSDAALLNPIAGNGSPDGNPAVIGGLPLFYFGPDSAASLARDLQPARFYALTGDIVGLNSGAQIRFGEQAGNRAGQTWYEGAGPVWMRAGRDIVASGTPLGQRISAPSQISTDASFTGNLFVHDDPNDLSLVQAGRDILYGNFNVAGPGTLEISAGRNILMEDRAAITSLGAVVPGDSRPGADIVLQAGAAGADYQAFLERYLDPANLAQAGTPLAEQPGKVVRTYESELAKWLNERFGFAGDAEQAQAFFAGLPAEQQRIFARQVYFAELRAGGREYNEVGGVRQGSYLRGRNAIAALFPERDPAGNPISYEGDIVMYGGAGVHTDFGGDIQLLSPGGRQVFGIEGEAPPSTAGIVTQGQGDIQAYSRDSILLGQSRIMTTFGGSILAWSAEGDINAGRGSQTTVVYTPPRRIYDAWGNVSLSPQVPSTGAGIATLNPIPEVAPGDIDLIAPLGTIDAGEAGIRVSGNVNVAALQV
;
A
#
# COMPACT_ATOMS: atom_id res chain seq x y z
N ASP A 1 -21.94 6.64 -29.89
CA ASP A 1 -21.41 5.33 -29.46
C ASP A 1 -20.82 4.58 -30.63
N LEU A 2 -19.71 3.87 -30.40
CA LEU A 2 -18.96 3.11 -31.39
C LEU A 2 -18.84 1.65 -30.94
N THR A 3 -19.09 0.70 -31.84
CA THR A 3 -18.85 -0.72 -31.57
C THR A 3 -18.07 -1.35 -32.73
N VAL A 4 -16.93 -1.95 -32.41
CA VAL A 4 -16.05 -2.65 -33.36
C VAL A 4 -15.98 -4.12 -32.97
N ARG A 5 -16.14 -5.01 -33.95
CA ARG A 5 -16.00 -6.47 -33.75
C ARG A 5 -15.04 -7.04 -34.78
N ILE A 6 -13.98 -7.68 -34.32
CA ILE A 6 -12.98 -8.35 -35.14
C ILE A 6 -13.10 -9.85 -34.90
N GLY A 7 -13.43 -10.63 -35.94
CA GLY A 7 -13.64 -12.08 -35.78
C GLY A 7 -12.37 -12.86 -35.40
N GLY A 8 -11.20 -12.33 -35.79
CA GLY A 8 -9.87 -12.87 -35.48
C GLY A 8 -9.10 -11.97 -34.52
N GLU A 9 -7.78 -11.90 -34.71
CA GLU A 9 -6.87 -11.18 -33.81
C GLU A 9 -6.44 -9.85 -34.43
N GLY A 10 -6.34 -8.80 -33.60
CA GLY A 10 -5.79 -7.49 -33.98
C GLY A 10 -4.30 -7.43 -33.70
N ASN A 11 -3.52 -7.07 -34.72
CA ASN A 11 -2.06 -7.00 -34.69
C ASN A 11 -1.30 -8.28 -34.28
N PRO A 12 -1.75 -9.54 -34.44
CA PRO A 12 -1.23 -10.70 -33.69
C PRO A 12 0.23 -11.14 -33.92
N ARG A 13 0.89 -10.67 -34.98
CA ARG A 13 2.22 -11.15 -35.38
C ARG A 13 3.35 -10.35 -34.75
N ARG A 14 4.19 -11.00 -33.93
CA ARG A 14 5.37 -10.38 -33.30
C ARG A 14 6.32 -9.71 -34.30
N GLU A 15 6.60 -10.38 -35.41
CA GLU A 15 7.48 -9.91 -36.49
C GLU A 15 6.99 -8.62 -37.17
N ALA A 16 5.67 -8.41 -37.19
CA ALA A 16 5.06 -7.23 -37.80
C ALA A 16 4.93 -6.03 -36.83
N ARG A 17 5.20 -6.24 -35.53
CA ARG A 17 4.99 -5.26 -34.45
C ARG A 17 6.27 -4.74 -33.80
N ALA A 18 7.36 -5.50 -33.88
CA ALA A 18 8.67 -5.10 -33.39
C ALA A 18 9.41 -4.33 -34.47
N THR A 19 9.98 -3.16 -34.15
CA THR A 19 10.89 -2.52 -35.10
C THR A 19 12.19 -3.33 -35.19
N GLN A 20 12.80 -3.37 -36.37
CA GLN A 20 14.08 -4.05 -36.56
C GLN A 20 15.19 -3.03 -36.38
N THR A 21 15.88 -3.05 -35.24
CA THR A 21 17.13 -2.29 -35.10
C THR A 21 18.27 -3.21 -35.52
N TYR A 22 18.82 -2.99 -36.71
CA TYR A 22 20.05 -3.67 -37.13
C TYR A 22 21.19 -3.27 -36.20
N SER A 23 21.73 -4.22 -35.44
CA SER A 23 23.02 -3.99 -34.78
C SER A 23 24.12 -4.06 -35.84
N SER A 24 25.11 -3.18 -35.75
CA SER A 24 26.32 -3.21 -36.58
C SER A 24 27.24 -4.41 -36.28
N SER A 25 26.86 -5.30 -35.35
CA SER A 25 27.67 -6.41 -34.86
C SER A 25 27.42 -7.76 -35.57
N GLY A 26 26.59 -7.80 -36.63
CA GLY A 26 26.43 -9.00 -37.45
C GLY A 26 25.77 -10.19 -36.76
N PHE A 27 25.12 -9.99 -35.60
CA PHE A 27 24.23 -10.98 -35.01
C PHE A 27 22.86 -10.90 -35.67
N ASP A 28 22.66 -11.75 -36.68
CA ASP A 28 21.40 -11.95 -37.36
C ASP A 28 20.41 -12.65 -36.39
N GLY A 29 19.30 -12.00 -36.03
CA GLY A 29 18.17 -12.65 -35.33
C GLY A 29 17.64 -12.03 -34.03
N LEU A 30 18.15 -10.91 -33.53
CA LEU A 30 17.60 -10.25 -32.33
C LEU A 30 16.62 -9.12 -32.70
N TYR A 31 15.31 -9.39 -32.57
CA TYR A 31 14.24 -8.39 -32.59
C TYR A 31 14.43 -7.42 -31.41
N SER A 32 15.25 -6.38 -31.63
CA SER A 32 15.74 -5.43 -30.63
C SER A 32 15.10 -4.03 -30.76
N GLY A 33 14.26 -3.77 -31.76
CA GLY A 33 13.61 -2.47 -31.89
C GLY A 33 12.35 -2.37 -31.05
N GLY A 34 12.30 -1.30 -30.24
CA GLY A 34 11.19 -0.98 -29.36
C GLY A 34 9.84 -0.87 -30.08
N THR A 35 8.77 -0.95 -29.30
CA THR A 35 7.41 -0.66 -29.76
C THR A 35 7.29 0.81 -30.12
N ILE A 36 6.70 1.13 -31.28
CA ILE A 36 6.28 2.51 -31.61
C ILE A 36 4.75 2.54 -31.61
N HIS A 37 4.14 3.03 -30.54
CA HIS A 37 2.69 2.91 -30.36
C HIS A 37 1.89 3.70 -31.39
N ASP A 38 2.42 4.83 -31.87
CA ASP A 38 1.81 5.65 -32.93
C ASP A 38 1.62 4.86 -34.24
N LEU A 39 2.31 3.73 -34.44
CA LEU A 39 2.20 2.85 -35.61
C LEU A 39 1.30 1.62 -35.37
N GLN A 40 0.81 1.41 -34.16
CA GLN A 40 0.07 0.19 -33.78
C GLN A 40 -1.46 0.34 -33.93
N GLY A 41 -1.93 1.53 -34.31
CA GLY A 41 -3.34 1.86 -34.49
C GLY A 41 -3.97 2.45 -33.22
N ALA A 42 -5.00 3.29 -33.41
CA ALA A 42 -5.67 4.01 -32.35
C ALA A 42 -7.18 3.83 -32.40
N LEU A 43 -7.81 3.65 -31.24
CA LEU A 43 -9.26 3.79 -31.06
C LEU A 43 -9.54 5.15 -30.43
N ILE A 44 -10.24 6.01 -31.16
CA ILE A 44 -10.46 7.41 -30.79
C ILE A 44 -11.96 7.63 -30.58
N ASN A 45 -12.34 8.08 -29.39
CA ASN A 45 -13.69 8.55 -29.13
C ASN A 45 -13.68 9.64 -28.05
N LEU A 46 -14.30 10.79 -28.37
CA LEU A 46 -14.26 11.98 -27.53
C LEU A 46 -15.50 12.14 -26.64
N ARG A 47 -16.60 11.44 -26.96
CA ARG A 47 -17.84 11.46 -26.17
C ARG A 47 -18.62 10.13 -26.29
N GLY A 48 -19.27 9.73 -25.21
CA GLY A 48 -20.20 8.58 -25.18
C GLY A 48 -19.49 7.28 -24.84
N SER A 49 -19.72 6.22 -25.60
CA SER A 49 -19.08 4.91 -25.37
C SER A 49 -18.41 4.36 -26.63
N ALA A 50 -17.30 3.65 -26.45
CA ALA A 50 -16.63 2.88 -27.48
C ALA A 50 -16.34 1.47 -26.98
N SER A 51 -16.69 0.45 -27.76
CA SER A 51 -16.42 -0.95 -27.42
C SER A 51 -15.75 -1.69 -28.57
N LEU A 52 -14.70 -2.44 -28.26
CA LEU A 52 -13.99 -3.29 -29.22
C LEU A 52 -13.97 -4.72 -28.70
N TYR A 53 -14.43 -5.65 -29.54
CA TYR A 53 -14.41 -7.09 -29.27
C TYR A 53 -13.52 -7.79 -30.29
N SER A 54 -12.60 -8.65 -29.85
CA SER A 54 -11.78 -9.46 -30.77
C SER A 54 -11.42 -10.85 -30.24
N GLY A 55 -10.79 -11.67 -31.08
CA GLY A 55 -10.15 -12.91 -30.66
C GLY A 55 -9.00 -12.65 -29.69
N ALA A 56 -8.06 -11.78 -30.09
CA ALA A 56 -6.97 -11.26 -29.27
C ALA A 56 -6.63 -9.84 -29.75
N LEU A 57 -5.94 -9.07 -28.92
CA LEU A 57 -5.37 -7.77 -29.28
C LEU A 57 -3.92 -7.70 -28.86
N GLY A 58 -3.03 -7.41 -29.81
CA GLY A 58 -1.60 -7.52 -29.54
C GLY A 58 -1.20 -8.97 -29.28
N GLY A 59 -0.13 -9.18 -28.52
CA GLY A 59 0.32 -10.52 -28.16
C GLY A 59 1.29 -10.49 -27.00
N ILE A 60 1.12 -11.47 -26.10
CA ILE A 60 1.91 -11.66 -24.89
C ILE A 60 2.64 -12.99 -25.05
N ASP A 61 3.97 -12.95 -25.01
CA ASP A 61 4.82 -14.13 -25.15
C ASP A 61 5.57 -14.38 -23.82
N PRO A 62 5.00 -15.20 -22.91
CA PRO A 62 5.59 -15.49 -21.61
C PRO A 62 6.93 -16.22 -21.76
N ARG A 63 7.88 -15.90 -20.88
CA ARG A 63 9.25 -16.43 -20.92
C ARG A 63 9.45 -17.48 -19.84
N TYR A 64 9.52 -18.72 -20.30
CA TYR A 64 9.84 -19.89 -19.48
C TYR A 64 11.33 -20.18 -19.51
N ASP A 65 11.84 -20.79 -18.45
CA ASP A 65 13.23 -21.26 -18.34
C ASP A 65 14.28 -20.23 -18.81
N THR A 66 14.10 -18.95 -18.47
CA THR A 66 15.10 -17.91 -18.69
C THR A 66 15.96 -17.67 -17.44
N LEU A 67 17.25 -17.34 -17.61
CA LEU A 67 18.10 -16.89 -16.49
C LEU A 67 17.60 -15.58 -15.87
N LEU A 68 16.88 -14.79 -16.67
CA LEU A 68 16.19 -13.57 -16.25
C LEU A 68 14.82 -13.92 -15.68
N ARG A 69 14.37 -13.13 -14.71
CA ARG A 69 13.04 -13.21 -14.07
C ARG A 69 12.56 -11.80 -13.73
N ASP A 70 11.37 -11.70 -13.15
CA ASP A 70 10.85 -10.45 -12.60
C ASP A 70 11.92 -9.86 -11.67
N PRO A 71 12.34 -8.59 -11.85
CA PRO A 71 13.41 -7.98 -11.05
C PRO A 71 13.15 -8.00 -9.54
N ALA A 72 11.89 -8.05 -9.13
CA ALA A 72 11.47 -8.12 -7.73
C ALA A 72 11.32 -9.57 -7.22
N GLU A 73 11.49 -10.59 -8.08
CA GLU A 73 11.42 -11.99 -7.66
C GLU A 73 12.66 -12.42 -6.89
N VAL A 74 12.45 -12.66 -5.60
CA VAL A 74 13.46 -13.04 -4.61
C VAL A 74 13.50 -14.54 -4.32
N ARG A 75 12.46 -15.29 -4.69
CA ARG A 75 12.38 -16.73 -4.42
C ARG A 75 13.25 -17.51 -5.40
N SER A 76 13.39 -18.81 -5.14
CA SER A 76 14.09 -19.71 -6.05
C SER A 76 13.40 -19.75 -7.41
N ARG A 77 14.22 -19.79 -8.47
CA ARG A 77 13.74 -19.86 -9.86
C ARG A 77 12.84 -21.08 -10.08
N ASP A 78 11.68 -20.84 -10.69
CA ASP A 78 10.80 -21.87 -11.23
C ASP A 78 10.91 -21.87 -12.76
N ALA A 79 11.23 -23.02 -13.35
CA ALA A 79 11.36 -23.16 -14.81
C ALA A 79 10.00 -23.17 -15.54
N PHE A 80 8.91 -23.46 -14.80
CA PHE A 80 7.57 -23.66 -15.35
C PHE A 80 6.63 -22.47 -15.11
N SER A 81 7.06 -21.46 -14.37
CA SER A 81 6.29 -20.23 -14.13
C SER A 81 6.95 -19.03 -14.82
N PRO A 82 6.28 -18.39 -15.79
CA PRO A 82 6.84 -17.27 -16.52
C PRO A 82 6.52 -15.95 -15.80
N THR A 83 7.48 -15.44 -15.04
CA THR A 83 7.33 -14.13 -14.35
C THR A 83 7.59 -12.93 -15.27
N LEU A 84 7.97 -13.17 -16.53
CA LEU A 84 8.23 -12.16 -17.55
C LEU A 84 7.46 -12.53 -18.83
N ALA A 85 7.04 -11.52 -19.56
CA ALA A 85 6.49 -11.66 -20.90
C ALA A 85 7.05 -10.61 -21.85
N SER A 86 6.94 -10.89 -23.15
CA SER A 86 7.18 -9.92 -24.21
C SER A 86 5.83 -9.49 -24.79
N SER A 87 5.37 -8.31 -24.38
CA SER A 87 4.02 -7.79 -24.70
C SER A 87 4.13 -6.71 -25.78
N THR A 88 3.46 -6.89 -26.92
CA THR A 88 3.61 -5.97 -28.08
C THR A 88 2.33 -5.79 -28.91
N GLY A 89 2.24 -4.65 -29.60
CA GLY A 89 1.19 -4.34 -30.60
C GLY A 89 -0.19 -4.08 -30.07
N GLY A 90 -0.27 -3.64 -28.81
CA GLY A 90 -1.53 -3.14 -28.27
C GLY A 90 -2.00 -1.91 -29.03
N LEU A 91 -3.31 -1.74 -29.13
CA LEU A 91 -3.91 -0.51 -29.66
C LEU A 91 -3.67 0.64 -28.68
N THR A 92 -3.69 1.87 -29.19
CA THR A 92 -3.72 3.07 -28.34
C THR A 92 -5.15 3.57 -28.18
N LEU A 93 -5.46 4.13 -27.01
CA LEU A 93 -6.77 4.71 -26.74
C LEU A 93 -6.65 6.23 -26.63
N VAL A 94 -7.50 6.94 -27.36
CA VAL A 94 -7.64 8.39 -27.27
C VAL A 94 -9.05 8.68 -26.79
N ALA A 95 -9.19 8.82 -25.47
CA ALA A 95 -10.48 8.96 -24.80
C ALA A 95 -10.73 10.41 -24.40
N GLY A 96 -11.89 10.96 -24.74
CA GLY A 96 -12.38 12.21 -24.15
C GLY A 96 -13.27 11.93 -22.94
N ASP A 97 -14.49 12.46 -22.93
CA ASP A 97 -15.53 12.13 -21.96
C ASP A 97 -16.24 10.83 -22.38
N THR A 98 -15.54 9.70 -22.22
CA THR A 98 -15.95 8.42 -22.85
C THR A 98 -15.64 7.22 -21.98
N GLY A 99 -16.54 6.24 -21.98
CA GLY A 99 -16.24 4.86 -21.55
C GLY A 99 -15.69 4.03 -22.70
N MET A 100 -14.45 3.55 -22.57
CA MET A 100 -13.79 2.69 -23.55
C MET A 100 -13.66 1.27 -23.02
N ARG A 101 -14.19 0.30 -23.77
CA ARG A 101 -14.22 -1.11 -23.39
C ARG A 101 -13.53 -1.99 -24.42
N LEU A 102 -12.56 -2.78 -23.99
CA LEU A 102 -11.81 -3.72 -24.84
C LEU A 102 -11.99 -5.12 -24.29
N GLU A 103 -12.52 -6.02 -25.10
CA GLU A 103 -12.71 -7.42 -24.73
C GLU A 103 -12.08 -8.36 -25.75
N THR A 104 -11.35 -9.34 -25.24
CA THR A 104 -10.72 -10.38 -26.02
C THR A 104 -11.07 -11.76 -25.49
N ARG A 105 -11.07 -12.76 -26.38
CA ARG A 105 -11.19 -14.17 -25.97
C ARG A 105 -9.84 -14.75 -25.50
N GLY A 106 -8.72 -14.29 -26.07
CA GLY A 106 -7.36 -14.60 -25.67
C GLY A 106 -6.64 -13.37 -25.11
N ASP A 107 -5.37 -13.20 -25.42
CA ASP A 107 -4.55 -12.10 -24.87
C ASP A 107 -5.06 -10.70 -25.25
N LEU A 108 -4.87 -9.75 -24.33
CA LEU A 108 -5.12 -8.33 -24.51
C LEU A 108 -3.90 -7.51 -24.13
N VAL A 109 -3.28 -6.85 -25.10
CA VAL A 109 -2.28 -5.81 -24.88
C VAL A 109 -2.91 -4.46 -25.19
N LEU A 110 -2.84 -3.55 -24.23
CA LEU A 110 -3.12 -2.14 -24.43
C LEU A 110 -1.80 -1.39 -24.58
N GLY A 111 -1.64 -0.65 -25.67
CA GLY A 111 -0.45 0.15 -25.94
C GLY A 111 -0.31 1.28 -24.93
N GLY A 112 -1.40 2.03 -24.74
CA GLY A 112 -1.51 3.10 -23.75
C GLY A 112 -2.78 3.92 -23.93
N VAL A 113 -3.02 4.86 -23.02
CA VAL A 113 -4.15 5.81 -23.08
C VAL A 113 -3.60 7.23 -23.12
N THR A 114 -4.23 8.09 -23.92
CA THR A 114 -3.90 9.52 -23.96
C THR A 114 -5.14 10.39 -23.91
N ASP A 115 -4.97 11.57 -23.33
CA ASP A 115 -5.98 12.62 -23.31
C ASP A 115 -5.85 13.48 -24.58
N PRO A 116 -6.86 13.52 -25.46
CA PRO A 116 -6.82 14.28 -26.70
C PRO A 116 -6.61 15.78 -26.51
N GLY A 117 -6.90 16.33 -25.32
CA GLY A 117 -6.68 17.75 -25.01
C GLY A 117 -5.26 18.07 -24.57
N ARG A 118 -4.43 17.04 -24.37
CA ARG A 118 -3.08 17.14 -23.79
C ARG A 118 -1.98 16.55 -24.67
N VAL A 119 -2.33 16.14 -25.90
CA VAL A 119 -1.34 15.72 -26.90
C VAL A 119 -0.58 16.92 -27.45
N GLY A 120 0.65 16.68 -27.92
CA GLY A 120 1.47 17.71 -28.55
C GLY A 120 0.79 18.29 -29.79
N VAL A 121 0.75 19.62 -29.89
CA VAL A 121 0.24 20.33 -31.07
C VAL A 121 1.38 20.76 -31.99
N PRO A 122 1.26 20.59 -33.32
CA PRO A 122 2.35 20.91 -34.25
C PRO A 122 2.56 22.41 -34.45
N ASN A 123 1.59 23.26 -34.07
CA ASN A 123 1.65 24.70 -34.22
C ASN A 123 1.44 25.39 -32.86
N THR A 124 2.10 26.52 -32.68
CA THR A 124 1.95 27.39 -31.50
C THR A 124 1.31 28.71 -31.89
N VAL A 125 0.71 29.40 -30.93
CA VAL A 125 0.07 30.71 -31.13
C VAL A 125 0.97 31.84 -30.63
N GLY A 126 0.78 33.05 -31.16
CA GLY A 126 1.46 34.24 -30.62
C GLY A 126 0.97 34.59 -29.22
N PHE A 127 1.83 35.18 -28.40
CA PHE A 127 1.51 35.61 -27.04
C PHE A 127 2.29 36.86 -26.63
N THR A 128 1.82 37.52 -25.57
CA THR A 128 2.52 38.64 -24.94
C THR A 128 3.06 38.18 -23.60
N ALA A 129 4.36 38.30 -23.38
CA ALA A 129 5.00 37.97 -22.12
C ALA A 129 4.71 39.04 -21.04
N PRO A 130 4.90 38.72 -19.74
CA PRO A 130 4.63 39.65 -18.64
C PRO A 130 5.42 40.97 -18.70
N ASP A 131 6.56 40.98 -19.39
CA ASP A 131 7.40 42.17 -19.63
C ASP A 131 6.87 43.07 -20.78
N GLY A 132 5.78 42.67 -21.44
CA GLY A 132 5.19 43.36 -22.59
C GLY A 132 5.75 42.95 -23.95
N SER A 133 6.75 42.05 -23.99
CA SER A 133 7.33 41.55 -25.23
C SER A 133 6.32 40.69 -26.02
N VAL A 134 6.18 40.95 -27.31
CA VAL A 134 5.25 40.24 -28.19
C VAL A 134 5.99 39.16 -28.99
N TYR A 135 5.55 37.92 -28.84
CA TYR A 135 6.05 36.76 -29.55
C TYR A 135 5.03 36.29 -30.60
N GLN A 136 5.48 36.05 -31.83
CA GLN A 136 4.61 35.64 -32.95
C GLN A 136 4.20 34.15 -32.87
N GLY A 137 4.86 33.38 -32.02
CA GLY A 137 4.61 31.96 -31.76
C GLY A 137 5.16 31.59 -30.39
N GLY A 138 5.11 30.30 -30.04
CA GLY A 138 5.58 29.78 -28.76
C GLY A 138 4.53 29.77 -27.65
N GLY A 139 3.30 30.23 -27.88
CA GLY A 139 2.18 30.07 -26.94
C GLY A 139 1.47 28.73 -27.15
N ILE A 140 1.23 28.01 -26.06
CA ILE A 140 0.48 26.75 -26.04
C ILE A 140 -0.58 26.83 -24.95
N ALA A 141 -1.82 26.46 -25.30
CA ALA A 141 -2.92 26.34 -24.34
C ALA A 141 -3.50 24.92 -24.41
N TRP A 142 -3.91 24.37 -23.27
CA TRP A 142 -4.45 23.01 -23.17
C TRP A 142 -5.40 22.84 -22.00
N PHE A 143 -6.19 21.77 -22.05
CA PHE A 143 -7.06 21.33 -20.97
C PHE A 143 -7.33 19.82 -21.10
N SER A 144 -7.75 19.18 -20.01
CA SER A 144 -8.13 17.77 -20.06
C SER A 144 -9.54 17.61 -20.63
N LEU A 145 -9.74 16.64 -21.54
CA LEU A 145 -11.08 16.22 -21.95
C LEU A 145 -11.68 15.13 -21.05
N TRP A 146 -10.90 14.63 -20.08
CA TRP A 146 -11.40 13.64 -19.14
C TRP A 146 -12.32 14.27 -18.12
N THR A 147 -13.34 13.49 -17.77
CA THR A 147 -14.24 13.82 -16.67
C THR A 147 -14.19 12.70 -15.65
N ALA A 148 -14.93 12.85 -14.54
CA ALA A 148 -15.12 11.78 -13.56
C ALA A 148 -15.79 10.51 -14.15
N HIS A 149 -16.29 10.54 -15.39
CA HIS A 149 -16.95 9.42 -16.08
C HIS A 149 -16.05 8.73 -17.11
N THR A 150 -14.93 9.35 -17.49
CA THR A 150 -14.01 8.74 -18.45
C THR A 150 -13.44 7.46 -17.85
N SER A 151 -13.63 6.35 -18.56
CA SER A 151 -13.35 5.01 -18.04
C SER A 151 -12.68 4.13 -19.09
N ILE A 152 -11.78 3.27 -18.63
CA ILE A 152 -11.10 2.25 -19.42
C ILE A 152 -11.40 0.88 -18.79
N ASP A 153 -12.17 0.05 -19.50
CA ASP A 153 -12.50 -1.31 -19.10
C ASP A 153 -11.78 -2.32 -20.03
N LEU A 154 -10.96 -3.19 -19.47
CA LEU A 154 -10.18 -4.20 -20.17
C LEU A 154 -10.55 -5.61 -19.68
N PHE A 155 -10.84 -6.52 -20.60
CA PHE A 155 -11.22 -7.89 -20.26
C PHE A 155 -10.58 -8.91 -21.21
N ALA A 156 -9.70 -9.76 -20.69
CA ALA A 156 -9.08 -10.87 -21.41
C ALA A 156 -9.67 -12.20 -20.91
N ALA A 157 -10.68 -12.73 -21.60
CA ALA A 157 -11.49 -13.83 -21.07
C ALA A 157 -10.69 -15.13 -20.83
N GLY A 158 -9.76 -15.47 -21.73
CA GLY A 158 -9.02 -16.74 -21.72
C GLY A 158 -7.53 -16.57 -21.93
N GLY A 159 -6.99 -15.36 -21.78
CA GLY A 159 -5.57 -15.07 -22.00
C GLY A 159 -5.02 -14.10 -20.97
N ASN A 160 -3.77 -13.70 -21.18
CA ASN A 160 -3.08 -12.74 -20.33
C ASN A 160 -3.48 -11.31 -20.70
N LEU A 161 -3.20 -10.37 -19.78
CA LEU A 161 -3.49 -8.95 -19.96
C LEU A 161 -2.25 -8.10 -19.67
N THR A 162 -1.98 -7.15 -20.55
CA THR A 162 -1.01 -6.08 -20.33
C THR A 162 -1.73 -4.75 -20.52
N PRO A 163 -2.07 -4.03 -19.42
CA PRO A 163 -2.85 -2.81 -19.50
C PRO A 163 -2.06 -1.59 -19.98
N SER A 164 -0.73 -1.70 -20.13
CA SER A 164 0.08 -0.65 -20.75
C SER A 164 1.42 -1.22 -21.21
N THR A 165 1.87 -0.83 -22.39
CA THR A 165 3.24 -1.05 -22.86
C THR A 165 4.03 0.25 -23.04
N GLN A 166 3.54 1.39 -22.51
CA GLN A 166 4.18 2.70 -22.68
C GLN A 166 5.61 2.76 -22.11
N LEU A 167 5.91 1.99 -21.07
CA LEU A 167 7.26 1.86 -20.53
C LEU A 167 8.23 1.16 -21.50
N VAL A 168 7.71 0.31 -22.39
CA VAL A 168 8.48 -0.49 -23.35
C VAL A 168 8.81 0.29 -24.63
N GLU A 169 8.08 1.38 -24.93
CA GLU A 169 8.48 2.37 -25.93
C GLU A 169 9.56 3.31 -25.35
N ALA A 170 10.79 2.80 -25.29
CA ALA A 170 11.91 3.48 -24.67
C ALA A 170 13.19 3.42 -25.50
N THR A 171 14.01 4.45 -25.38
CA THR A 171 15.40 4.49 -25.87
C THR A 171 16.33 4.52 -24.66
N ASN A 172 17.29 3.58 -24.57
CA ASN A 172 18.19 3.45 -23.41
C ASN A 172 17.44 3.39 -22.06
N ALA A 173 16.33 2.66 -21.99
CA ALA A 173 15.45 2.55 -20.82
C ALA A 173 14.78 3.87 -20.35
N ILE A 174 14.76 4.90 -21.20
CA ILE A 174 13.99 6.13 -20.98
C ILE A 174 12.83 6.16 -21.98
N PRO A 175 11.57 6.33 -21.54
CA PRO A 175 10.43 6.47 -22.43
C PRO A 175 10.67 7.53 -23.50
N MET A 176 10.25 7.25 -24.74
CA MET A 176 10.41 8.21 -25.83
C MET A 176 9.64 9.50 -25.52
N ALA A 177 10.27 10.65 -25.74
CA ALA A 177 9.64 11.97 -25.58
C ALA A 177 8.98 12.46 -26.88
N GLY A 178 7.96 13.32 -26.76
CA GLY A 178 7.31 13.96 -27.91
C GLY A 178 6.41 13.04 -28.76
N ARG A 179 5.94 11.93 -28.19
CA ARG A 179 4.91 11.03 -28.74
C ARG A 179 3.57 11.29 -28.05
N ASN A 180 2.47 10.83 -28.65
CA ASN A 180 1.13 11.01 -28.05
C ASN A 180 0.95 10.25 -26.72
N LEU A 181 1.72 9.18 -26.53
CA LEU A 181 1.72 8.33 -25.33
C LEU A 181 2.99 8.51 -24.47
N SER A 182 3.80 9.53 -24.77
CA SER A 182 4.91 9.91 -23.88
C SER A 182 4.39 10.23 -22.49
N PRO A 183 5.17 9.95 -21.43
CA PRO A 183 4.77 10.30 -20.08
C PRO A 183 4.71 11.83 -19.93
N SER A 184 3.56 12.33 -19.49
CA SER A 184 3.41 13.68 -18.95
C SER A 184 3.62 13.61 -17.44
N ASP A 185 4.01 14.70 -16.77
CA ASP A 185 4.09 14.72 -15.30
C ASP A 185 5.10 13.71 -14.70
N GLY A 186 5.97 13.08 -15.51
CA GLY A 186 6.81 11.95 -15.09
C GLY A 186 6.04 10.65 -14.84
N ARG A 187 4.83 10.54 -15.41
CA ARG A 187 3.88 9.44 -15.20
C ARG A 187 3.18 9.07 -16.51
N PHE A 188 2.65 7.86 -16.60
CA PHE A 188 1.69 7.50 -17.63
C PHE A 188 0.29 7.73 -17.07
N ILE A 189 -0.29 8.87 -17.45
CA ILE A 189 -1.56 9.35 -16.89
C ILE A 189 -2.73 8.62 -17.55
N TYR A 190 -3.65 8.10 -16.75
CA TYR A 190 -4.88 7.42 -17.16
C TYR A 190 -6.11 8.16 -16.61
N PRO A 191 -7.30 7.98 -17.19
CA PRO A 191 -8.55 8.47 -16.61
C PRO A 191 -8.77 7.94 -15.19
N SER A 192 -9.70 8.54 -14.46
CA SER A 192 -9.93 8.20 -13.05
C SER A 192 -10.53 6.81 -12.81
N ILE A 193 -11.04 6.14 -13.85
CA ILE A 193 -11.66 4.81 -13.75
C ILE A 193 -10.92 3.85 -14.68
N VAL A 194 -10.24 2.86 -14.11
CA VAL A 194 -9.57 1.79 -14.84
C VAL A 194 -9.92 0.44 -14.21
N ARG A 195 -10.51 -0.44 -15.02
CA ARG A 195 -10.82 -1.82 -14.62
C ARG A 195 -10.18 -2.78 -15.61
N ALA A 196 -9.45 -3.75 -15.11
CA ALA A 196 -8.68 -4.68 -15.92
C ALA A 196 -8.80 -6.08 -15.33
N ALA A 197 -9.31 -7.03 -16.12
CA ALA A 197 -9.49 -8.41 -15.67
C ALA A 197 -8.99 -9.43 -16.69
N ALA A 198 -8.23 -10.42 -16.18
CA ALA A 198 -7.76 -11.62 -16.88
C ALA A 198 -8.11 -12.85 -16.03
N PRO A 199 -9.39 -13.27 -15.98
CA PRO A 199 -9.86 -14.29 -15.03
C PRO A 199 -9.23 -15.69 -15.19
N GLU A 200 -8.66 -16.00 -16.35
CA GLU A 200 -7.98 -17.27 -16.64
C GLU A 200 -6.46 -17.10 -16.85
N GLY A 201 -5.94 -15.88 -16.68
CA GLY A 201 -4.57 -15.53 -17.03
C GLY A 201 -3.87 -14.66 -16.00
N SER A 202 -2.65 -14.27 -16.34
CA SER A 202 -1.84 -13.34 -15.56
C SER A 202 -1.91 -11.92 -16.13
N ILE A 203 -1.64 -10.94 -15.28
CA ILE A 203 -1.44 -9.55 -15.67
C ILE A 203 0.06 -9.23 -15.64
N TYR A 204 0.61 -8.78 -16.77
CA TYR A 204 2.01 -8.33 -16.87
C TYR A 204 2.07 -6.82 -16.99
N LEU A 205 2.83 -6.18 -16.10
CA LEU A 205 3.00 -4.73 -16.00
C LEU A 205 4.48 -4.35 -16.11
N GLY A 206 4.73 -3.10 -16.48
CA GLY A 206 6.04 -2.46 -16.34
C GLY A 206 7.19 -3.32 -16.90
N PRO A 207 8.31 -3.47 -16.18
CA PRO A 207 9.44 -4.31 -16.59
C PRO A 207 9.05 -5.76 -16.93
N SER A 208 8.07 -6.32 -16.23
CA SER A 208 7.63 -7.70 -16.40
C SER A 208 6.85 -7.95 -17.68
N SER A 209 6.34 -6.90 -18.32
CA SER A 209 5.71 -6.95 -19.66
C SER A 209 6.70 -6.76 -20.83
N GLY A 210 7.93 -6.32 -20.53
CA GLY A 210 8.86 -5.73 -21.51
C GLY A 210 10.11 -6.55 -21.83
N TYR A 211 10.05 -7.90 -21.78
CA TYR A 211 11.22 -8.72 -22.12
C TYR A 211 11.66 -8.53 -23.59
N MET A 212 12.92 -8.16 -23.83
CA MET A 212 13.50 -7.93 -25.16
C MET A 212 14.84 -8.65 -25.36
N GLY A 213 14.86 -9.71 -26.17
CA GLY A 213 16.10 -10.25 -26.76
C GLY A 213 17.20 -10.69 -25.77
N GLY A 214 16.85 -11.32 -24.64
CA GLY A 214 17.85 -11.75 -23.64
C GLY A 214 18.26 -10.67 -22.64
N VAL A 215 17.65 -9.48 -22.73
CA VAL A 215 17.73 -8.42 -21.72
C VAL A 215 16.31 -8.21 -21.18
N SER A 216 16.10 -8.47 -19.90
CA SER A 216 14.97 -7.85 -19.21
C SER A 216 15.32 -6.38 -19.14
N LEU A 217 14.38 -5.48 -19.41
CA LEU A 217 14.57 -4.07 -19.12
C LEU A 217 15.02 -3.99 -17.65
N ASN A 218 16.34 -3.85 -17.42
CA ASN A 218 16.93 -3.79 -16.10
C ASN A 218 16.75 -2.35 -15.64
N VAL A 219 15.49 -1.93 -15.58
CA VAL A 219 15.06 -0.68 -14.99
C VAL A 219 15.07 -0.99 -13.50
N SER A 220 16.25 -0.96 -12.89
CA SER A 220 16.42 -1.44 -11.51
C SER A 220 15.54 -0.74 -10.48
N THR A 221 14.78 0.28 -10.87
CA THR A 221 13.88 1.11 -10.06
C THR A 221 13.02 2.01 -10.97
N THR A 222 12.07 1.51 -11.79
CA THR A 222 11.36 2.35 -12.80
C THR A 222 10.82 3.67 -12.21
N PRO A 223 11.34 4.85 -12.60
CA PRO A 223 10.94 6.12 -12.01
C PRO A 223 9.58 6.62 -12.52
N TYR A 224 9.07 5.98 -13.57
CA TYR A 224 7.75 6.17 -14.14
C TYR A 224 6.77 5.13 -13.60
N SER A 225 5.53 5.56 -13.40
CA SER A 225 4.41 4.71 -12.97
C SER A 225 3.17 4.98 -13.80
N LEU A 226 2.15 4.13 -13.65
CA LEU A 226 0.81 4.38 -14.17
C LEU A 226 -0.01 5.11 -13.10
N LEU A 227 -0.51 6.29 -13.41
CA LEU A 227 -1.21 7.15 -12.47
C LEU A 227 -2.60 7.53 -13.00
N LEU A 228 -3.64 7.23 -12.24
CA LEU A 228 -5.00 7.63 -12.57
C LEU A 228 -5.24 9.08 -12.11
N ALA A 229 -5.90 9.86 -12.96
CA ALA A 229 -6.36 11.21 -12.64
C ALA A 229 -7.24 11.23 -11.37
N PRO A 230 -7.16 12.28 -10.53
CA PRO A 230 -7.93 12.35 -9.31
C PRO A 230 -9.43 12.48 -9.62
N SER A 231 -10.27 11.82 -8.83
CA SER A 231 -11.72 11.90 -8.92
C SER A 231 -12.35 11.52 -7.59
N LEU A 232 -13.55 12.03 -7.32
CA LEU A 232 -14.37 11.61 -6.19
C LEU A 232 -15.01 10.23 -6.41
N ASN A 233 -15.09 9.79 -7.67
CA ASN A 233 -15.66 8.50 -8.07
C ASN A 233 -14.62 7.61 -8.78
N GLY A 234 -13.33 7.77 -8.43
CA GLY A 234 -12.25 7.05 -9.08
C GLY A 234 -12.23 5.56 -8.72
N GLU A 235 -11.90 4.72 -9.68
CA GLU A 235 -11.89 3.26 -9.50
C GLU A 235 -10.65 2.66 -10.15
N LEU A 236 -10.02 1.73 -9.45
CA LEU A 236 -8.83 1.03 -9.90
C LEU A 236 -8.96 -0.45 -9.55
N GLU A 237 -9.04 -1.30 -10.57
CA GLU A 237 -9.13 -2.75 -10.40
C GLU A 237 -8.18 -3.46 -11.37
N LEU A 238 -7.28 -4.28 -10.83
CA LEU A 238 -6.49 -5.26 -11.58
C LEU A 238 -6.79 -6.66 -11.03
N LEU A 239 -7.47 -7.49 -11.80
CA LEU A 239 -8.00 -8.79 -11.39
C LEU A 239 -7.41 -9.90 -12.27
N ALA A 240 -6.45 -10.66 -11.75
CA ALA A 240 -5.86 -11.81 -12.42
C ALA A 240 -6.40 -13.12 -11.85
N GLY A 241 -6.67 -14.09 -12.71
CA GLY A 241 -6.97 -15.47 -12.31
C GLY A 241 -5.75 -16.15 -11.72
N ASP A 242 -4.61 -15.97 -12.38
CA ASP A 242 -3.33 -16.51 -11.94
C ASP A 242 -2.54 -15.47 -11.14
N SER A 243 -1.62 -14.74 -11.77
CA SER A 243 -0.65 -13.87 -11.08
C SER A 243 -0.62 -12.43 -11.63
N ILE A 244 -0.14 -11.49 -10.81
CA ILE A 244 0.22 -10.14 -11.25
C ILE A 244 1.74 -9.98 -11.14
N TYR A 245 2.41 -9.75 -12.28
CA TYR A 245 3.85 -9.52 -12.35
C TYR A 245 4.13 -8.07 -12.75
N ALA A 246 4.84 -7.34 -11.90
CA ALA A 246 5.03 -5.90 -12.08
C ALA A 246 6.48 -5.43 -12.01
N GLY A 247 7.43 -6.22 -11.52
CA GLY A 247 8.85 -5.86 -11.62
C GLY A 247 9.25 -4.57 -10.90
N GLY A 248 8.54 -4.20 -9.84
CA GLY A 248 8.71 -2.93 -9.11
C GLY A 248 7.86 -1.77 -9.64
N TYR A 249 6.98 -2.02 -10.62
CA TYR A 249 6.15 -0.99 -11.25
C TYR A 249 4.98 -0.57 -10.38
N SER A 250 4.75 0.75 -10.30
CA SER A 250 3.65 1.31 -9.53
C SER A 250 2.42 1.59 -10.40
N VAL A 251 1.25 1.28 -9.86
CA VAL A 251 -0.06 1.64 -10.41
C VAL A 251 -0.86 2.30 -9.28
N GLN A 252 -1.25 3.56 -9.46
CA GLN A 252 -1.83 4.34 -8.37
C GLN A 252 -2.93 5.31 -8.81
N ARG A 253 -3.76 5.72 -7.85
CA ARG A 253 -4.69 6.85 -7.98
C ARG A 253 -4.05 8.13 -7.44
N SER A 254 -4.23 9.24 -8.14
CA SER A 254 -3.86 10.55 -7.62
C SER A 254 -4.81 11.00 -6.51
N GLY A 255 -4.24 11.52 -5.42
CA GLY A 255 -4.93 12.17 -4.31
C GLY A 255 -4.98 13.69 -4.41
N ALA A 256 -4.62 14.25 -5.57
CA ALA A 256 -4.63 15.69 -5.78
C ALA A 256 -6.04 16.28 -5.72
N ASP A 257 -6.11 17.59 -5.46
CA ASP A 257 -7.34 18.36 -5.63
C ASP A 257 -7.68 18.45 -7.13
N PRO A 258 -8.87 18.01 -7.58
CA PRO A 258 -9.30 18.18 -8.97
C PRO A 258 -9.28 19.63 -9.46
N ALA A 259 -9.32 20.63 -8.57
CA ALA A 259 -9.15 22.04 -8.92
C ALA A 259 -7.74 22.37 -9.46
N ASN A 260 -6.74 21.53 -9.20
CA ASN A 260 -5.38 21.69 -9.71
C ASN A 260 -5.24 21.30 -11.19
N LEU A 261 -6.29 20.73 -11.80
CA LEU A 261 -6.26 20.22 -13.15
C LEU A 261 -6.69 21.27 -14.19
N PRO A 262 -6.01 21.35 -15.35
CA PRO A 262 -6.49 22.09 -16.52
C PRO A 262 -7.85 21.58 -16.99
N SER A 263 -8.84 22.48 -17.01
CA SER A 263 -10.19 22.17 -17.46
C SER A 263 -10.61 23.12 -18.58
N ILE A 264 -11.73 22.85 -19.25
CA ILE A 264 -12.28 23.76 -20.26
C ILE A 264 -12.61 25.15 -19.69
N TRP A 265 -12.90 25.24 -18.39
CA TRP A 265 -13.21 26.50 -17.70
C TRP A 265 -11.95 27.21 -17.21
N THR A 266 -10.87 26.46 -16.99
CA THR A 266 -9.58 26.92 -16.50
C THR A 266 -8.47 26.32 -17.39
N PRO A 267 -8.35 26.76 -18.66
CA PRO A 267 -7.33 26.22 -19.55
C PRO A 267 -5.94 26.63 -19.06
N ALA A 268 -5.00 25.69 -19.13
CA ALA A 268 -3.60 25.96 -18.88
C ALA A 268 -2.97 26.65 -20.09
N PHE A 269 -1.96 27.47 -19.82
CA PHE A 269 -1.22 28.22 -20.81
C PHE A 269 0.25 28.31 -20.43
N ALA A 270 1.14 28.09 -21.42
CA ALA A 270 2.57 28.33 -21.31
C ALA A 270 3.08 29.02 -22.59
N GLY A 271 3.92 30.03 -22.41
CA GLY A 271 4.58 30.77 -23.48
C GLY A 271 6.09 30.59 -23.44
N TYR A 272 6.70 30.32 -24.59
CA TYR A 272 8.13 30.07 -24.73
C TYR A 272 8.75 31.07 -25.71
N SER A 273 9.99 31.49 -25.44
CA SER A 273 10.76 32.35 -26.36
C SER A 273 11.54 31.56 -27.42
N ASP A 274 11.71 30.25 -27.22
CA ASP A 274 12.51 29.38 -28.07
C ASP A 274 11.65 28.27 -28.70
N ALA A 275 12.04 27.86 -29.91
CA ALA A 275 11.37 26.81 -30.67
C ALA A 275 11.50 25.43 -30.02
N ALA A 276 12.47 25.23 -29.11
CA ALA A 276 12.59 24.01 -28.34
C ALA A 276 11.68 23.96 -27.10
N LEU A 277 10.85 24.98 -26.81
CA LEU A 277 9.82 24.92 -25.75
C LEU A 277 10.29 24.33 -24.40
N LEU A 278 11.54 24.60 -24.01
CA LEU A 278 12.18 23.98 -22.85
C LEU A 278 11.88 24.74 -21.56
N ASN A 279 11.93 26.07 -21.63
CA ASN A 279 11.79 26.95 -20.47
C ASN A 279 10.66 27.96 -20.72
N PRO A 280 9.51 27.84 -20.04
CA PRO A 280 8.43 28.79 -20.19
C PRO A 280 8.85 30.16 -19.62
N ILE A 281 8.56 31.22 -20.35
CA ILE A 281 8.78 32.63 -19.96
C ILE A 281 7.49 33.34 -19.56
N ALA A 282 6.35 32.69 -19.81
CA ALA A 282 5.02 33.13 -19.41
C ALA A 282 4.16 31.89 -19.13
N GLY A 283 3.19 32.01 -18.23
CA GLY A 283 2.23 30.95 -17.97
C GLY A 283 1.28 31.30 -16.83
N ASN A 284 0.26 30.47 -16.65
CA ASN A 284 -0.70 30.59 -15.54
C ASN A 284 -0.59 29.42 -14.53
N GLY A 285 0.48 28.62 -14.61
CA GLY A 285 0.72 27.48 -13.74
C GLY A 285 1.18 27.87 -12.33
N SER A 286 0.99 26.93 -11.40
CA SER A 286 1.49 27.07 -10.04
C SER A 286 3.00 26.76 -9.97
N PRO A 287 3.76 27.43 -9.08
CA PRO A 287 5.14 27.02 -8.74
C PRO A 287 5.27 25.55 -8.30
N ASP A 288 4.21 24.99 -7.73
CA ASP A 288 4.14 23.59 -7.29
C ASP A 288 3.59 22.66 -8.38
N GLY A 289 3.06 23.18 -9.49
CA GLY A 289 2.58 22.40 -10.64
C GLY A 289 3.69 22.01 -11.61
N ASN A 290 3.56 20.87 -12.28
CA ASN A 290 4.56 20.35 -13.21
C ASN A 290 4.72 21.28 -14.42
N PRO A 291 5.96 21.54 -14.88
CA PRO A 291 6.18 22.43 -16.02
C PRO A 291 5.68 21.78 -17.31
N ALA A 292 5.14 22.60 -18.21
CA ALA A 292 4.91 22.18 -19.59
C ALA A 292 6.25 22.17 -20.34
N VAL A 293 6.56 21.06 -21.02
CA VAL A 293 7.79 20.87 -21.81
C VAL A 293 7.46 20.05 -23.06
N ILE A 294 8.36 19.98 -24.06
CA ILE A 294 8.16 19.21 -25.31
C ILE A 294 7.64 17.78 -25.05
N GLY A 295 8.01 17.18 -23.92
CA GLY A 295 7.68 15.80 -23.56
C GLY A 295 6.21 15.52 -23.23
N GLY A 296 5.37 16.53 -23.01
CA GLY A 296 3.95 16.35 -22.74
C GLY A 296 3.31 17.51 -21.96
N LEU A 297 2.01 17.72 -22.17
CA LEU A 297 1.24 18.75 -21.48
C LEU A 297 0.75 18.21 -20.13
N PRO A 298 1.17 18.81 -19.00
CA PRO A 298 0.94 18.24 -17.67
C PRO A 298 -0.53 18.28 -17.28
N LEU A 299 -0.96 17.26 -16.53
CA LEU A 299 -2.26 17.24 -15.86
C LEU A 299 -2.22 18.09 -14.60
N PHE A 300 -1.10 18.05 -13.87
CA PHE A 300 -0.97 18.73 -12.58
C PHE A 300 -0.24 20.06 -12.79
N TYR A 301 -0.93 21.05 -13.37
CA TYR A 301 -0.33 22.33 -13.74
C TYR A 301 -0.63 23.47 -12.74
N PHE A 302 -1.80 23.44 -12.10
CA PHE A 302 -2.21 24.47 -11.13
C PHE A 302 -1.89 24.10 -9.68
N GLY A 303 -1.28 22.95 -9.44
CA GLY A 303 -0.84 22.53 -8.11
C GLY A 303 -0.15 21.17 -8.14
N PRO A 304 0.29 20.67 -6.97
CA PRO A 304 1.01 19.42 -6.85
C PRO A 304 0.10 18.21 -7.08
N ASP A 305 0.71 17.11 -7.52
CA ASP A 305 0.11 15.78 -7.41
C ASP A 305 0.38 15.20 -6.02
N SER A 306 -0.41 15.63 -5.04
CA SER A 306 -0.26 15.20 -3.65
C SER A 306 -1.62 15.14 -2.96
N ALA A 307 -1.73 14.25 -1.98
CA ALA A 307 -2.89 14.12 -1.10
C ALA A 307 -3.36 15.50 -0.63
N ALA A 308 -4.65 15.77 -0.86
CA ALA A 308 -5.32 17.02 -0.55
C ALA A 308 -6.45 16.79 0.46
N SER A 309 -6.84 17.85 1.17
CA SER A 309 -7.91 17.82 2.18
C SER A 309 -9.28 17.77 1.52
N LEU A 310 -9.63 16.61 0.96
CA LEU A 310 -10.93 16.32 0.39
C LEU A 310 -11.48 15.05 1.04
N ALA A 311 -12.71 15.13 1.57
CA ALA A 311 -13.42 13.93 1.98
C ALA A 311 -13.79 13.14 0.71
N ARG A 312 -13.26 11.92 0.61
CA ARG A 312 -13.53 10.99 -0.49
C ARG A 312 -14.12 9.71 0.06
N ASP A 313 -15.20 9.24 -0.54
CA ASP A 313 -15.76 7.91 -0.27
C ASP A 313 -15.40 6.99 -1.45
N LEU A 314 -14.10 6.72 -1.58
CA LEU A 314 -13.59 5.88 -2.67
C LEU A 314 -13.67 4.43 -2.25
N GLN A 315 -14.25 3.61 -3.12
CA GLN A 315 -14.07 2.16 -3.02
C GLN A 315 -12.58 1.81 -3.03
N PRO A 316 -12.16 0.74 -2.32
CA PRO A 316 -10.77 0.34 -2.30
C PRO A 316 -10.23 0.09 -3.71
N ALA A 317 -9.00 0.51 -3.99
CA ALA A 317 -8.30 0.06 -5.20
C ALA A 317 -7.98 -1.43 -5.04
N ARG A 318 -8.31 -2.25 -6.05
CA ARG A 318 -8.25 -3.72 -5.96
C ARG A 318 -7.14 -4.27 -6.84
N PHE A 319 -6.25 -5.06 -6.24
CA PHE A 319 -5.18 -5.78 -6.91
C PHE A 319 -5.26 -7.26 -6.50
N TYR A 320 -5.92 -8.08 -7.31
CA TYR A 320 -6.18 -9.48 -6.97
C TYR A 320 -5.47 -10.43 -7.92
N ALA A 321 -4.77 -11.40 -7.35
CA ALA A 321 -4.29 -12.61 -8.01
C ALA A 321 -5.01 -13.80 -7.35
N LEU A 322 -5.98 -14.41 -8.04
CA LEU A 322 -6.89 -15.36 -7.39
C LEU A 322 -6.19 -16.63 -6.92
N THR A 323 -5.41 -17.28 -7.79
CA THR A 323 -4.70 -18.53 -7.45
C THR A 323 -3.20 -18.38 -7.36
N GLY A 324 -2.65 -17.30 -7.92
CA GLY A 324 -1.22 -17.08 -8.05
C GLY A 324 -0.68 -16.00 -7.10
N ASP A 325 0.39 -15.35 -7.56
CA ASP A 325 1.21 -14.44 -6.77
C ASP A 325 1.03 -12.98 -7.23
N ILE A 326 1.34 -12.03 -6.35
CA ILE A 326 1.59 -10.64 -6.71
C ILE A 326 3.09 -10.35 -6.50
N VAL A 327 3.81 -10.03 -7.57
CA VAL A 327 5.26 -9.83 -7.54
C VAL A 327 5.64 -8.42 -7.98
N GLY A 328 6.27 -7.67 -7.08
CA GLY A 328 6.82 -6.34 -7.37
C GLY A 328 5.78 -5.28 -7.70
N LEU A 329 4.51 -5.47 -7.35
CA LEU A 329 3.46 -4.48 -7.61
C LEU A 329 3.46 -3.41 -6.53
N ASN A 330 3.46 -2.15 -6.94
CA ASN A 330 3.36 -1.02 -6.03
C ASN A 330 2.06 -0.24 -6.21
N SER A 331 1.56 0.36 -5.11
CA SER A 331 0.45 1.32 -5.15
C SER A 331 0.75 2.52 -4.26
N GLY A 332 0.56 3.70 -4.84
CA GLY A 332 0.89 5.00 -4.29
C GLY A 332 2.39 5.24 -4.11
N ALA A 333 2.71 6.46 -3.69
CA ALA A 333 4.04 6.99 -3.82
C ALA A 333 4.35 8.18 -2.91
N GLN A 334 5.55 8.21 -2.31
CA GLN A 334 6.12 9.42 -1.70
C GLN A 334 7.20 9.99 -2.62
N ILE A 335 7.09 11.26 -3.01
CA ILE A 335 8.11 11.98 -3.78
C ILE A 335 8.76 13.03 -2.88
N ARG A 336 10.05 12.87 -2.62
CA ARG A 336 10.85 13.84 -1.86
C ARG A 336 11.69 14.69 -2.79
N PHE A 337 11.55 16.00 -2.67
CA PHE A 337 12.33 16.99 -3.41
C PHE A 337 13.56 17.40 -2.60
N GLY A 338 14.73 17.39 -3.25
CA GLY A 338 15.99 17.83 -2.65
C GLY A 338 16.10 19.36 -2.58
N GLU A 339 17.24 19.85 -2.11
CA GLU A 339 17.46 21.30 -1.89
C GLU A 339 17.56 22.09 -3.20
N GLN A 340 17.88 21.44 -4.32
CA GLN A 340 18.03 22.05 -5.64
C GLN A 340 16.75 22.00 -6.48
N ALA A 341 15.63 21.52 -5.93
CA ALA A 341 14.35 21.40 -6.63
C ALA A 341 13.57 22.74 -6.79
N GLY A 342 14.26 23.88 -6.73
CA GLY A 342 13.66 25.21 -6.88
C GLY A 342 12.57 25.48 -5.83
N ASN A 343 11.37 25.88 -6.28
CA ASN A 343 10.25 26.20 -5.39
C ASN A 343 9.74 25.00 -4.57
N ARG A 344 10.08 23.78 -5.00
CA ARG A 344 9.70 22.53 -4.32
C ARG A 344 10.75 22.06 -3.33
N ALA A 345 11.83 22.82 -3.11
CA ALA A 345 12.94 22.39 -2.29
C ALA A 345 12.48 21.98 -0.86
N GLY A 346 12.84 20.75 -0.46
CA GLY A 346 12.49 20.18 0.84
C GLY A 346 11.03 19.73 0.99
N GLN A 347 10.19 19.89 -0.02
CA GLN A 347 8.81 19.38 0.01
C GLN A 347 8.78 17.86 -0.14
N THR A 348 7.69 17.25 0.32
CA THR A 348 7.34 15.86 0.03
C THR A 348 5.91 15.81 -0.49
N TRP A 349 5.70 15.13 -1.62
CA TRP A 349 4.38 14.86 -2.17
C TRP A 349 3.95 13.43 -1.86
N TYR A 350 2.65 13.26 -1.66
CA TYR A 350 2.02 12.00 -1.29
C TYR A 350 1.01 11.60 -2.36
N GLU A 351 1.43 10.82 -3.35
CA GLU A 351 0.57 10.28 -4.39
C GLU A 351 -0.19 9.06 -3.86
N GLY A 352 -1.50 9.19 -3.69
CA GLY A 352 -2.37 8.09 -3.27
C GLY A 352 -3.75 8.61 -2.89
N ALA A 353 -4.78 7.79 -3.04
CA ALA A 353 -6.15 8.15 -2.68
C ALA A 353 -6.96 6.91 -2.27
N GLY A 354 -7.57 6.97 -1.10
CA GLY A 354 -8.44 5.93 -0.53
C GLY A 354 -7.72 4.62 -0.16
N PRO A 355 -8.48 3.66 0.38
CA PRO A 355 -7.96 2.36 0.78
C PRO A 355 -7.49 1.49 -0.40
N VAL A 356 -6.60 0.53 -0.13
CA VAL A 356 -6.06 -0.43 -1.11
C VAL A 356 -6.25 -1.86 -0.62
N TRP A 357 -6.82 -2.72 -1.46
CA TRP A 357 -6.94 -4.16 -1.22
C TRP A 357 -6.06 -4.93 -2.21
N MET A 358 -4.93 -5.43 -1.72
CA MET A 358 -3.98 -6.27 -2.44
C MET A 358 -4.11 -7.70 -1.92
N ARG A 359 -4.58 -8.62 -2.76
CA ARG A 359 -4.87 -10.01 -2.36
C ARG A 359 -4.26 -11.02 -3.34
N ALA A 360 -3.44 -11.94 -2.83
CA ALA A 360 -2.86 -13.04 -3.61
C ALA A 360 -3.32 -14.39 -3.07
N GLY A 361 -3.65 -15.33 -3.95
CA GLY A 361 -3.98 -16.70 -3.60
C GLY A 361 -2.80 -17.46 -2.99
N ARG A 362 -1.58 -17.05 -3.30
CA ARG A 362 -0.34 -17.62 -2.77
C ARG A 362 0.52 -16.56 -2.10
N ASP A 363 1.44 -15.92 -2.80
CA ASP A 363 2.41 -15.02 -2.18
C ASP A 363 2.29 -13.57 -2.66
N ILE A 364 2.63 -12.63 -1.76
CA ILE A 364 2.95 -11.24 -2.14
C ILE A 364 4.45 -11.05 -1.94
N VAL A 365 5.16 -10.67 -3.01
CA VAL A 365 6.62 -10.67 -3.04
C VAL A 365 7.15 -9.29 -3.43
N ALA A 366 8.00 -8.73 -2.58
CA ALA A 366 8.76 -7.49 -2.81
C ALA A 366 7.90 -6.33 -3.31
N SER A 367 6.70 -6.19 -2.74
CA SER A 367 5.84 -5.01 -2.94
C SER A 367 6.43 -3.83 -2.14
N GLY A 368 6.55 -2.68 -2.79
CA GLY A 368 7.15 -1.46 -2.27
C GLY A 368 8.65 -1.33 -2.58
N THR A 369 9.20 -0.16 -2.29
CA THR A 369 10.63 0.13 -2.41
C THR A 369 11.37 -0.43 -1.19
N PRO A 370 12.45 -1.21 -1.36
CA PRO A 370 13.20 -1.78 -0.24
C PRO A 370 13.71 -0.72 0.74
N LEU A 371 13.82 -1.10 2.02
CA LEU A 371 14.26 -0.23 3.08
C LEU A 371 15.61 0.43 2.76
N GLY A 372 15.70 1.74 3.00
CA GLY A 372 16.90 2.54 2.77
C GLY A 372 17.19 2.86 1.30
N GLN A 373 16.43 2.31 0.37
CA GLN A 373 16.57 2.60 -1.06
C GLN A 373 15.64 3.74 -1.48
N ARG A 374 16.07 4.48 -2.51
CA ARG A 374 15.26 5.51 -3.17
C ARG A 374 15.48 5.44 -4.67
N ILE A 375 14.43 5.79 -5.40
CA ILE A 375 14.41 5.81 -6.85
C ILE A 375 14.55 7.27 -7.30
N SER A 376 15.50 7.63 -8.17
CA SER A 376 15.54 9.00 -8.70
C SER A 376 14.28 9.29 -9.52
N ALA A 377 13.62 10.42 -9.29
CA ALA A 377 12.42 10.78 -10.04
C ALA A 377 12.76 11.15 -11.52
N PRO A 378 11.79 11.06 -12.45
CA PRO A 378 11.98 11.59 -13.80
C PRO A 378 12.21 13.10 -13.78
N SER A 379 13.00 13.60 -14.74
CA SER A 379 13.29 15.04 -14.85
C SER A 379 12.06 15.89 -15.12
N GLN A 380 10.97 15.31 -15.66
CA GLN A 380 9.67 16.00 -15.76
C GLN A 380 9.07 16.40 -14.40
N ILE A 381 9.44 15.70 -13.32
CA ILE A 381 9.07 16.06 -11.94
C ILE A 381 10.12 17.00 -11.36
N SER A 382 11.38 16.55 -11.34
CA SER A 382 12.55 17.34 -10.92
C SER A 382 13.82 16.51 -11.15
N THR A 383 14.93 17.15 -11.47
CA THR A 383 16.25 16.51 -11.52
C THR A 383 16.84 16.24 -10.13
N ASP A 384 16.30 16.88 -9.09
CA ASP A 384 16.65 16.69 -7.68
C ASP A 384 15.41 16.25 -6.90
N ALA A 385 14.86 15.09 -7.27
CA ALA A 385 13.79 14.45 -6.53
C ALA A 385 13.98 12.93 -6.52
N SER A 386 13.41 12.30 -5.51
CA SER A 386 13.45 10.85 -5.32
C SER A 386 12.09 10.33 -4.91
N PHE A 387 11.84 9.07 -5.23
CA PHE A 387 10.57 8.39 -5.12
C PHE A 387 10.73 7.11 -4.27
N THR A 388 9.74 6.83 -3.41
CA THR A 388 9.59 5.57 -2.67
C THR A 388 8.12 5.12 -2.64
N GLY A 389 7.84 3.88 -3.04
CA GLY A 389 6.56 3.20 -2.80
C GLY A 389 6.69 2.20 -1.63
N ASN A 390 5.63 1.58 -1.12
CA ASN A 390 4.20 1.83 -1.33
C ASN A 390 3.66 2.90 -0.39
N LEU A 391 2.55 3.54 -0.76
CA LEU A 391 1.81 4.45 0.11
C LEU A 391 0.30 4.30 -0.11
N PHE A 392 -0.42 3.97 0.95
CA PHE A 392 -1.89 4.04 0.98
C PHE A 392 -2.29 5.32 1.71
N VAL A 393 -3.23 6.09 1.16
CA VAL A 393 -3.65 7.37 1.75
C VAL A 393 -5.11 7.27 2.11
N HIS A 394 -5.40 7.13 3.39
CA HIS A 394 -6.74 7.09 3.94
C HIS A 394 -7.27 8.51 4.15
N ASP A 395 -8.51 8.70 3.75
CA ASP A 395 -9.25 9.95 3.90
C ASP A 395 -10.28 9.85 5.06
N ASP A 396 -10.67 8.64 5.50
CA ASP A 396 -11.68 8.38 6.54
C ASP A 396 -11.18 7.45 7.68
N PRO A 397 -11.60 7.65 8.95
CA PRO A 397 -11.25 6.74 10.06
C PRO A 397 -11.76 5.30 9.91
N ASN A 398 -12.70 5.04 9.00
CA ASN A 398 -13.17 3.70 8.66
C ASN A 398 -12.47 3.10 7.45
N ASP A 399 -11.54 3.83 6.82
CA ASP A 399 -10.76 3.28 5.72
C ASP A 399 -9.95 2.08 6.20
N LEU A 400 -10.01 1.03 5.39
CA LEU A 400 -9.35 -0.24 5.65
C LEU A 400 -8.58 -0.68 4.41
N SER A 401 -7.25 -0.62 4.51
CA SER A 401 -6.36 -1.23 3.54
C SER A 401 -6.01 -2.65 3.94
N LEU A 402 -5.98 -3.55 2.96
CA LEU A 402 -5.76 -4.98 3.14
C LEU A 402 -4.61 -5.44 2.26
N VAL A 403 -3.63 -6.10 2.85
CA VAL A 403 -2.58 -6.84 2.14
C VAL A 403 -2.65 -8.29 2.58
N GLN A 404 -3.17 -9.16 1.73
CA GLN A 404 -3.47 -10.54 2.09
C GLN A 404 -2.82 -11.53 1.13
N ALA A 405 -2.03 -12.45 1.65
CA ALA A 405 -1.46 -13.56 0.91
C ALA A 405 -1.99 -14.90 1.45
N GLY A 406 -2.43 -15.80 0.57
CA GLY A 406 -2.87 -17.15 0.96
C GLY A 406 -1.75 -18.01 1.56
N ARG A 407 -0.49 -17.62 1.39
CA ARG A 407 0.70 -18.30 1.91
C ARG A 407 1.70 -17.32 2.54
N ASP A 408 2.58 -16.67 1.78
CA ASP A 408 3.62 -15.82 2.40
C ASP A 408 3.59 -14.36 1.90
N ILE A 409 3.94 -13.42 2.79
CA ILE A 409 4.32 -12.06 2.41
C ILE A 409 5.83 -11.94 2.60
N LEU A 410 6.55 -11.67 1.51
CA LEU A 410 8.02 -11.61 1.48
C LEU A 410 8.48 -10.20 1.12
N TYR A 411 9.26 -9.59 2.00
CA TYR A 411 9.93 -8.30 1.82
C TYR A 411 8.98 -7.14 1.43
N GLY A 412 7.75 -7.16 1.96
CA GLY A 412 6.74 -6.14 1.70
C GLY A 412 6.97 -4.84 2.48
N ASN A 413 7.10 -3.72 1.77
CA ASN A 413 7.25 -2.37 2.31
C ASN A 413 5.95 -1.59 2.12
N PHE A 414 5.36 -1.12 3.22
CA PHE A 414 4.05 -0.47 3.19
C PHE A 414 4.03 0.79 4.06
N ASN A 415 3.66 1.92 3.46
CA ASN A 415 3.31 3.11 4.22
C ASN A 415 1.80 3.32 4.15
N VAL A 416 1.22 3.80 5.24
CA VAL A 416 -0.16 4.29 5.29
C VAL A 416 -0.18 5.69 5.88
N ALA A 417 -0.96 6.58 5.29
CA ALA A 417 -1.18 7.95 5.78
C ALA A 417 -2.66 8.16 6.07
N GLY A 418 -2.96 9.07 6.99
CA GLY A 418 -4.31 9.29 7.49
C GLY A 418 -4.75 8.26 8.55
N PRO A 419 -5.99 8.38 9.05
CA PRO A 419 -6.56 7.48 10.05
C PRO A 419 -6.99 6.13 9.45
N GLY A 420 -7.60 5.25 10.24
CA GLY A 420 -8.13 3.97 9.77
C GLY A 420 -7.23 2.78 10.12
N THR A 421 -7.23 1.74 9.30
CA THR A 421 -6.48 0.50 9.61
C THR A 421 -5.80 -0.07 8.37
N LEU A 422 -4.53 -0.46 8.52
CA LEU A 422 -3.80 -1.30 7.58
C LEU A 422 -3.68 -2.72 8.16
N GLU A 423 -4.34 -3.69 7.55
CA GLU A 423 -4.26 -5.10 7.92
C GLU A 423 -3.42 -5.87 6.89
N ILE A 424 -2.37 -6.53 7.39
CA ILE A 424 -1.41 -7.31 6.62
C ILE A 424 -1.47 -8.75 7.13
N SER A 425 -1.92 -9.67 6.28
CA SER A 425 -2.14 -11.07 6.65
C SER A 425 -1.52 -12.04 5.67
N ALA A 426 -0.86 -13.07 6.20
CA ALA A 426 -0.32 -14.18 5.43
C ALA A 426 -0.88 -15.49 5.98
N GLY A 427 -1.24 -16.43 5.10
CA GLY A 427 -1.67 -17.77 5.48
C GLY A 427 -0.58 -18.58 6.19
N ARG A 428 0.68 -18.17 6.07
CA ARG A 428 1.85 -18.71 6.72
C ARG A 428 2.77 -17.59 7.22
N ASN A 429 3.81 -17.19 6.50
CA ASN A 429 4.83 -16.29 7.05
C ASN A 429 4.70 -14.84 6.58
N ILE A 430 5.04 -13.90 7.46
CA ILE A 430 5.40 -12.53 7.11
C ILE A 430 6.91 -12.40 7.32
N LEU A 431 7.67 -12.34 6.22
CA LEU A 431 9.13 -12.27 6.23
C LEU A 431 9.59 -10.90 5.74
N MET A 432 10.17 -10.10 6.64
CA MET A 432 10.72 -8.77 6.36
C MET A 432 12.25 -8.76 6.32
N GLU A 433 12.89 -9.63 7.12
CA GLU A 433 14.35 -9.67 7.33
C GLU A 433 14.90 -8.27 7.62
N ASP A 434 15.96 -7.83 6.95
CA ASP A 434 16.57 -6.50 7.05
C ASP A 434 16.18 -5.55 5.90
N ARG A 435 15.14 -5.88 5.13
CA ARG A 435 14.84 -5.25 3.84
C ARG A 435 13.50 -4.51 3.78
N ALA A 436 12.68 -4.64 4.80
CA ALA A 436 11.31 -4.12 4.77
C ALA A 436 10.95 -3.27 5.99
N ALA A 437 10.09 -2.29 5.79
CA ALA A 437 9.48 -1.52 6.86
C ALA A 437 8.00 -1.27 6.60
N ILE A 438 7.24 -1.15 7.68
CA ILE A 438 5.81 -0.83 7.66
C ILE A 438 5.61 0.40 8.53
N THR A 439 5.03 1.47 7.98
CA THR A 439 4.94 2.75 8.69
C THR A 439 3.59 3.42 8.52
N SER A 440 2.97 3.81 9.63
CA SER A 440 1.83 4.73 9.65
C SER A 440 2.37 6.15 9.83
N LEU A 441 2.25 6.95 8.78
CA LEU A 441 2.83 8.29 8.68
C LEU A 441 2.02 9.36 9.42
N GLY A 442 0.81 9.04 9.88
CA GLY A 442 -0.12 10.04 10.39
C GLY A 442 -0.71 10.93 9.30
N ALA A 443 -1.15 12.12 9.70
CA ALA A 443 -1.64 13.16 8.80
C ALA A 443 -0.52 13.71 7.89
N VAL A 444 -0.71 13.59 6.57
CA VAL A 444 0.24 14.07 5.54
C VAL A 444 -0.23 15.35 4.84
N VAL A 445 -1.47 15.77 5.09
CA VAL A 445 -2.07 16.97 4.51
C VAL A 445 -1.89 18.15 5.47
N PRO A 446 -1.45 19.33 5.01
CA PRO A 446 -1.33 20.50 5.88
C PRO A 446 -2.64 20.85 6.60
N GLY A 447 -2.55 21.08 7.91
CA GLY A 447 -3.72 21.39 8.75
C GLY A 447 -4.49 20.17 9.26
N ASP A 448 -4.18 18.97 8.80
CA ASP A 448 -4.76 17.73 9.32
C ASP A 448 -4.08 17.32 10.64
N SER A 449 -4.90 17.12 11.66
CA SER A 449 -4.47 16.76 13.01
C SER A 449 -4.84 15.33 13.41
N ARG A 450 -5.56 14.60 12.54
CA ARG A 450 -6.03 13.23 12.83
C ARG A 450 -4.87 12.27 13.10
N PRO A 451 -5.09 11.23 13.93
CA PRO A 451 -4.08 10.23 14.22
C PRO A 451 -3.74 9.40 12.97
N GLY A 452 -2.59 8.73 13.00
CA GLY A 452 -2.25 7.69 12.03
C GLY A 452 -3.14 6.47 12.13
N ALA A 453 -3.11 5.67 11.06
CA ALA A 453 -3.79 4.39 10.99
C ALA A 453 -3.17 3.35 11.92
N ASP A 454 -4.02 2.47 12.44
CA ASP A 454 -3.63 1.26 13.15
C ASP A 454 -2.96 0.28 12.17
N ILE A 455 -1.96 -0.46 12.64
CA ILE A 455 -1.28 -1.49 11.86
C ILE A 455 -1.54 -2.86 12.50
N VAL A 456 -1.99 -3.82 11.69
CA VAL A 456 -2.21 -5.20 12.12
C VAL A 456 -1.38 -6.15 11.24
N LEU A 457 -0.54 -6.98 11.86
CA LEU A 457 0.20 -8.06 11.21
C LEU A 457 -0.32 -9.42 11.70
N GLN A 458 -0.68 -10.30 10.77
CA GLN A 458 -1.19 -11.64 11.07
C GLN A 458 -0.49 -12.71 10.23
N ALA A 459 0.24 -13.62 10.88
CA ALA A 459 0.90 -14.75 10.24
C ALA A 459 0.23 -16.05 10.67
N GLY A 460 -0.25 -16.85 9.72
CA GLY A 460 -0.84 -18.15 10.02
C GLY A 460 -2.25 -18.12 10.60
N ALA A 461 -3.00 -17.03 10.40
CA ALA A 461 -4.30 -16.80 11.05
C ALA A 461 -5.54 -17.10 10.17
N ALA A 462 -5.37 -17.79 9.05
CA ALA A 462 -6.45 -18.01 8.07
C ALA A 462 -7.67 -18.79 8.65
N GLY A 463 -7.47 -19.59 9.69
CA GLY A 463 -8.53 -20.34 10.39
C GLY A 463 -9.22 -19.60 11.53
N ALA A 464 -8.92 -18.32 11.77
CA ALA A 464 -9.49 -17.56 12.88
C ALA A 464 -11.01 -17.39 12.75
N ASP A 465 -11.75 -17.74 13.81
CA ASP A 465 -13.21 -17.66 13.85
C ASP A 465 -13.67 -16.38 14.58
N TYR A 466 -13.56 -15.26 13.86
CA TYR A 466 -13.98 -13.96 14.39
C TYR A 466 -15.48 -13.90 14.67
N GLN A 467 -16.30 -14.60 13.89
CA GLN A 467 -17.75 -14.56 14.05
C GLN A 467 -18.16 -15.28 15.33
N ALA A 468 -17.74 -16.53 15.53
CA ALA A 468 -18.05 -17.27 16.75
C ALA A 468 -17.45 -16.60 18.00
N PHE A 469 -16.27 -15.98 17.86
CA PHE A 469 -15.67 -15.17 18.91
C PHE A 469 -16.58 -14.00 19.32
N LEU A 470 -17.05 -13.21 18.35
CA LEU A 470 -17.93 -12.07 18.60
C LEU A 470 -19.29 -12.49 19.18
N GLU A 471 -19.91 -13.54 18.64
CA GLU A 471 -21.16 -14.11 19.16
C GLU A 471 -21.02 -14.50 20.65
N ARG A 472 -19.85 -15.01 21.04
CA ARG A 472 -19.58 -15.39 22.43
C ARG A 472 -19.45 -14.17 23.37
N TYR A 473 -18.82 -13.10 22.92
CA TYR A 473 -18.47 -11.94 23.76
C TYR A 473 -19.47 -10.77 23.69
N LEU A 474 -20.43 -10.82 22.77
CA LEU A 474 -21.48 -9.79 22.62
C LEU A 474 -22.86 -10.23 23.11
N ASP A 475 -23.05 -11.48 23.52
CA ASP A 475 -24.33 -11.93 24.07
C ASP A 475 -24.33 -11.87 25.62
N PRO A 476 -25.21 -11.04 26.25
CA PRO A 476 -25.33 -10.95 27.70
C PRO A 476 -25.64 -12.29 28.36
N ALA A 477 -26.32 -13.20 27.65
CA ALA A 477 -26.62 -14.53 28.14
C ALA A 477 -25.35 -15.36 28.37
N ASN A 478 -24.23 -15.03 27.73
CA ASN A 478 -22.94 -15.71 27.91
C ASN A 478 -22.15 -15.23 29.15
N LEU A 479 -22.63 -14.23 29.89
CA LEU A 479 -21.98 -13.78 31.11
C LEU A 479 -21.93 -14.89 32.17
N ALA A 480 -20.75 -15.10 32.75
CA ALA A 480 -20.53 -16.07 33.81
C ALA A 480 -21.24 -15.66 35.10
N GLN A 481 -21.83 -16.63 35.80
CA GLN A 481 -22.48 -16.42 37.09
C GLN A 481 -21.42 -16.13 38.17
N ALA A 482 -21.62 -15.03 38.89
CA ALA A 482 -20.76 -14.66 40.02
C ALA A 482 -20.75 -15.73 41.12
N GLY A 483 -19.59 -15.97 41.72
CA GLY A 483 -19.41 -16.95 42.80
C GLY A 483 -19.26 -18.41 42.35
N THR A 484 -19.43 -18.71 41.06
CA THR A 484 -19.14 -20.04 40.49
C THR A 484 -17.82 -19.98 39.71
N PRO A 485 -16.89 -20.94 39.89
CA PRO A 485 -15.64 -20.97 39.12
C PRO A 485 -15.89 -20.97 37.61
N LEU A 486 -15.08 -20.23 36.84
CA LEU A 486 -15.22 -20.19 35.37
C LEU A 486 -15.01 -21.57 34.72
N ALA A 487 -14.17 -22.42 35.33
CA ALA A 487 -13.92 -23.79 34.86
C ALA A 487 -15.18 -24.68 34.88
N GLU A 488 -16.16 -24.36 35.72
CA GLU A 488 -17.43 -25.09 35.85
C GLU A 488 -18.52 -24.51 34.93
N GLN A 489 -18.20 -23.49 34.15
CA GLN A 489 -19.15 -22.74 33.30
C GLN A 489 -18.70 -22.73 31.83
N PRO A 490 -18.71 -23.88 31.14
CA PRO A 490 -18.27 -23.97 29.75
C PRO A 490 -19.10 -23.03 28.86
N GLY A 491 -18.43 -22.37 27.91
CA GLY A 491 -19.04 -21.39 27.01
C GLY A 491 -19.26 -20.00 27.60
N LYS A 492 -19.27 -19.84 28.94
CA LYS A 492 -19.42 -18.53 29.57
C LYS A 492 -18.16 -17.67 29.47
N VAL A 493 -18.34 -16.36 29.61
CA VAL A 493 -17.30 -15.32 29.60
C VAL A 493 -17.38 -14.47 30.86
N VAL A 494 -16.23 -13.94 31.30
CA VAL A 494 -16.17 -13.12 32.52
C VAL A 494 -16.76 -11.73 32.30
N ARG A 495 -16.69 -11.23 31.06
CA ARG A 495 -17.19 -9.92 30.64
C ARG A 495 -17.78 -10.04 29.24
N THR A 496 -18.86 -9.29 29.01
CA THR A 496 -19.44 -9.03 27.70
C THR A 496 -19.19 -7.56 27.32
N TYR A 497 -19.21 -7.26 26.03
CA TYR A 497 -18.66 -6.00 25.47
C TYR A 497 -19.69 -5.14 24.71
N GLU A 498 -20.97 -5.27 25.04
CA GLU A 498 -22.06 -4.58 24.36
C GLU A 498 -21.98 -3.05 24.51
N SER A 499 -21.54 -2.58 25.69
CA SER A 499 -21.38 -1.14 25.95
C SER A 499 -20.22 -0.53 25.18
N GLU A 500 -19.12 -1.26 25.08
CA GLU A 500 -17.93 -0.92 24.33
C GLU A 500 -18.22 -0.95 22.82
N LEU A 501 -19.02 -1.89 22.36
CA LEU A 501 -19.50 -1.93 20.98
C LEU A 501 -20.29 -0.67 20.63
N ALA A 502 -21.27 -0.30 21.47
CA ALA A 502 -22.08 0.90 21.22
C ALA A 502 -21.22 2.17 21.17
N LYS A 503 -20.21 2.27 22.06
CA LYS A 503 -19.25 3.36 22.04
C LYS A 503 -18.39 3.36 20.77
N TRP A 504 -17.87 2.20 20.38
CA TRP A 504 -17.05 2.04 19.18
C TRP A 504 -17.83 2.42 17.91
N LEU A 505 -19.09 2.00 17.79
CA LEU A 505 -19.98 2.37 16.69
C LEU A 505 -20.29 3.88 16.67
N ASN A 506 -20.45 4.49 17.84
CA ASN A 506 -20.66 5.94 17.94
C ASN A 506 -19.42 6.72 17.46
N GLU A 507 -18.23 6.33 17.91
CA GLU A 507 -16.98 7.01 17.58
C GLU A 507 -16.61 6.88 16.10
N ARG A 508 -16.84 5.71 15.49
CA ARG A 508 -16.45 5.44 14.10
C ARG A 508 -17.52 5.74 13.06
N PHE A 509 -18.78 5.44 13.36
CA PHE A 509 -19.88 5.56 12.39
C PHE A 509 -20.91 6.63 12.78
N GLY A 510 -20.71 7.35 13.89
CA GLY A 510 -21.69 8.29 14.41
C GLY A 510 -23.00 7.62 14.85
N PHE A 511 -22.99 6.30 15.06
CA PHE A 511 -24.18 5.54 15.42
C PHE A 511 -24.70 5.95 16.80
N ALA A 512 -26.02 6.08 16.94
CA ALA A 512 -26.70 6.31 18.20
C ALA A 512 -27.96 5.45 18.26
N GLY A 513 -28.04 4.57 19.25
CA GLY A 513 -29.13 3.60 19.43
C GLY A 513 -28.95 2.80 20.72
N ASP A 514 -29.88 1.90 21.00
CA ASP A 514 -29.75 0.94 22.10
C ASP A 514 -28.84 -0.25 21.73
N ALA A 515 -28.62 -1.17 22.67
CA ALA A 515 -27.71 -2.30 22.49
C ALA A 515 -28.18 -3.28 21.40
N GLU A 516 -29.49 -3.49 21.26
CA GLU A 516 -30.06 -4.41 20.26
C GLU A 516 -29.88 -3.82 18.86
N GLN A 517 -30.11 -2.52 18.71
CA GLN A 517 -29.85 -1.78 17.47
C GLN A 517 -28.36 -1.74 17.13
N ALA A 518 -27.48 -1.59 18.13
CA ALA A 518 -26.02 -1.60 17.95
C ALA A 518 -25.53 -2.94 17.41
N GLN A 519 -26.00 -4.06 17.97
CA GLN A 519 -25.65 -5.40 17.47
C GLN A 519 -26.15 -5.65 16.05
N ALA A 520 -27.39 -5.25 15.75
CA ALA A 520 -27.94 -5.38 14.40
C ALA A 520 -27.16 -4.56 13.36
N PHE A 521 -26.74 -3.34 13.73
CA PHE A 521 -25.89 -2.50 12.89
C PHE A 521 -24.51 -3.14 12.68
N PHE A 522 -23.87 -3.60 13.75
CA PHE A 522 -22.55 -4.25 13.70
C PHE A 522 -22.56 -5.52 12.84
N ALA A 523 -23.60 -6.35 12.96
CA ALA A 523 -23.78 -7.55 12.15
C ALA A 523 -23.92 -7.25 10.65
N GLY A 524 -24.35 -6.05 10.27
CA GLY A 524 -24.43 -5.58 8.88
C GLY A 524 -23.12 -5.03 8.32
N LEU A 525 -22.08 -4.82 9.14
CA LEU A 525 -20.79 -4.34 8.68
C LEU A 525 -20.04 -5.42 7.90
N PRO A 526 -19.13 -5.05 6.96
CA PRO A 526 -18.22 -5.99 6.32
C PRO A 526 -17.44 -6.80 7.37
N ALA A 527 -17.17 -8.07 7.07
CA ALA A 527 -16.47 -8.96 8.01
C ALA A 527 -15.13 -8.36 8.46
N GLU A 528 -14.41 -7.70 7.55
CA GLU A 528 -13.12 -7.07 7.85
C GLU A 528 -13.25 -5.88 8.82
N GLN A 529 -14.38 -5.15 8.83
CA GLN A 529 -14.67 -4.13 9.84
C GLN A 529 -15.00 -4.75 11.21
N GLN A 530 -15.76 -5.84 11.22
CA GLN A 530 -16.09 -6.55 12.46
C GLN A 530 -14.83 -7.09 13.16
N ARG A 531 -13.82 -7.52 12.39
CA ARG A 531 -12.53 -8.01 12.92
C ARG A 531 -11.76 -6.96 13.71
N ILE A 532 -11.89 -5.68 13.36
CA ILE A 532 -11.22 -4.58 14.10
C ILE A 532 -11.71 -4.58 15.55
N PHE A 533 -13.03 -4.61 15.75
CA PHE A 533 -13.59 -4.66 17.10
C PHE A 533 -13.31 -6.00 17.80
N ALA A 534 -13.37 -7.12 17.08
CA ALA A 534 -13.05 -8.43 17.64
C ALA A 534 -11.63 -8.49 18.21
N ARG A 535 -10.63 -7.90 17.54
CA ARG A 535 -9.25 -7.84 18.05
C ARG A 535 -9.14 -6.98 19.32
N GLN A 536 -9.90 -5.89 19.43
CA GLN A 536 -9.95 -5.07 20.65
C GLN A 536 -10.46 -5.90 21.84
N VAL A 537 -11.54 -6.66 21.64
CA VAL A 537 -12.08 -7.57 22.66
C VAL A 537 -11.06 -8.68 23.00
N TYR A 538 -10.44 -9.28 21.99
CA TYR A 538 -9.42 -10.32 22.16
C TYR A 538 -8.26 -9.87 23.05
N PHE A 539 -7.62 -8.75 22.73
CA PHE A 539 -6.50 -8.26 23.54
C PHE A 539 -6.93 -7.73 24.91
N ALA A 540 -8.15 -7.21 25.05
CA ALA A 540 -8.70 -6.86 26.36
C ALA A 540 -8.84 -8.10 27.27
N GLU A 541 -9.30 -9.23 26.74
CA GLU A 541 -9.42 -10.49 27.46
C GLU A 541 -8.06 -11.08 27.84
N LEU A 542 -7.06 -11.02 26.94
CA LEU A 542 -5.68 -11.43 27.25
C LEU A 542 -5.07 -10.59 28.37
N ARG A 543 -5.19 -9.26 28.28
CA ARG A 543 -4.71 -8.32 29.31
C ARG A 543 -5.34 -8.62 30.66
N ALA A 544 -6.67 -8.75 30.69
CA ALA A 544 -7.38 -9.02 31.93
C ALA A 544 -7.03 -10.40 32.50
N GLY A 545 -6.93 -11.43 31.67
CA GLY A 545 -6.52 -12.77 32.09
C GLY A 545 -5.10 -12.80 32.68
N GLY A 546 -4.18 -12.01 32.14
CA GLY A 546 -2.82 -11.85 32.68
C GLY A 546 -2.78 -11.14 34.03
N ARG A 547 -3.60 -10.10 34.21
CA ARG A 547 -3.65 -9.33 35.47
C ARG A 547 -4.33 -10.11 36.59
N GLU A 548 -5.40 -10.83 36.28
CA GLU A 548 -6.13 -11.68 37.24
C GLU A 548 -5.26 -12.81 37.82
N TYR A 549 -4.28 -13.30 37.04
CA TYR A 549 -3.34 -14.31 37.52
C TYR A 549 -2.55 -13.82 38.75
N ASN A 550 -2.13 -12.55 38.75
CA ASN A 550 -1.34 -11.91 39.81
C ASN A 550 -2.19 -11.18 40.86
N GLU A 551 -3.51 -11.13 40.69
CA GLU A 551 -4.40 -10.44 41.62
C GLU A 551 -4.51 -11.19 42.96
N VAL A 552 -3.85 -10.67 44.00
CA VAL A 552 -3.82 -11.27 45.33
C VAL A 552 -5.22 -11.32 45.94
N GLY A 553 -5.69 -12.52 46.28
CA GLY A 553 -7.03 -12.74 46.82
C GLY A 553 -8.14 -12.68 45.77
N GLY A 554 -7.80 -12.53 44.48
CA GLY A 554 -8.74 -12.59 43.38
C GLY A 554 -9.27 -14.01 43.13
N VAL A 555 -10.49 -14.12 42.60
CA VAL A 555 -11.17 -15.40 42.35
C VAL A 555 -10.40 -16.32 41.38
N ARG A 556 -9.53 -15.74 40.53
CA ARG A 556 -8.73 -16.47 39.53
C ARG A 556 -7.22 -16.27 39.72
N GLN A 557 -6.79 -15.95 40.94
CA GLN A 557 -5.37 -15.91 41.27
C GLN A 557 -4.70 -17.23 40.85
N GLY A 558 -3.59 -17.15 40.12
CA GLY A 558 -2.87 -18.32 39.61
C GLY A 558 -3.52 -19.03 38.40
N SER A 559 -4.55 -18.46 37.76
CA SER A 559 -5.24 -19.08 36.62
C SER A 559 -5.20 -18.25 35.34
N TYR A 560 -4.72 -18.86 34.25
CA TYR A 560 -4.77 -18.27 32.90
C TYR A 560 -6.05 -18.60 32.12
N LEU A 561 -7.06 -19.19 32.77
CA LEU A 561 -8.23 -19.77 32.09
C LEU A 561 -9.00 -18.74 31.25
N ARG A 562 -9.13 -17.50 31.72
CA ARG A 562 -9.81 -16.42 30.97
C ARG A 562 -9.13 -16.17 29.62
N GLY A 563 -7.82 -15.94 29.62
CA GLY A 563 -7.04 -15.73 28.40
C GLY A 563 -7.02 -16.96 27.48
N ARG A 564 -6.85 -18.17 28.04
CA ARG A 564 -6.89 -19.42 27.26
C ARG A 564 -8.24 -19.65 26.59
N ASN A 565 -9.36 -19.32 27.26
CA ASN A 565 -10.68 -19.41 26.67
C ASN A 565 -10.87 -18.41 25.51
N ALA A 566 -10.31 -17.19 25.63
CA ALA A 566 -10.33 -16.21 24.55
C ALA A 566 -9.51 -16.66 23.34
N ILE A 567 -8.31 -17.21 23.57
CA ILE A 567 -7.45 -17.82 22.54
C ILE A 567 -8.19 -18.94 21.81
N ALA A 568 -8.74 -19.90 22.56
CA ALA A 568 -9.44 -21.04 21.97
C ALA A 568 -10.74 -20.66 21.25
N ALA A 569 -11.36 -19.52 21.63
CA ALA A 569 -12.55 -19.01 20.96
C ALA A 569 -12.22 -18.33 19.63
N LEU A 570 -11.13 -17.57 19.54
CA LEU A 570 -10.72 -16.91 18.30
C LEU A 570 -9.95 -17.85 17.35
N PHE A 571 -9.13 -18.72 17.92
CA PHE A 571 -8.28 -19.68 17.19
C PHE A 571 -8.67 -21.12 17.60
N PRO A 572 -9.83 -21.62 17.17
CA PRO A 572 -10.25 -22.98 17.49
C PRO A 572 -9.34 -24.02 16.83
N GLU A 573 -9.12 -25.15 17.51
CA GLU A 573 -8.33 -26.28 16.97
C GLU A 573 -9.09 -27.10 15.93
N ARG A 574 -10.41 -26.90 15.82
CA ARG A 574 -11.29 -27.63 14.89
C ARG A 574 -12.32 -26.71 14.26
N ASP A 575 -12.62 -26.98 13.00
CA ASP A 575 -13.71 -26.31 12.29
C ASP A 575 -15.10 -26.83 12.75
N PRO A 576 -16.20 -26.20 12.33
CA PRO A 576 -17.55 -26.67 12.64
C PRO A 576 -17.88 -28.09 12.14
N ALA A 577 -17.14 -28.61 11.16
CA ALA A 577 -17.27 -29.98 10.65
C ALA A 577 -16.41 -31.00 11.43
N GLY A 578 -15.63 -30.54 12.41
CA GLY A 578 -14.75 -31.35 13.26
C GLY A 578 -13.37 -31.62 12.65
N ASN A 579 -13.03 -31.04 11.50
CA ASN A 579 -11.70 -31.17 10.92
C ASN A 579 -10.69 -30.35 11.74
N PRO A 580 -9.45 -30.85 11.92
CA PRO A 580 -8.41 -30.08 12.61
C PRO A 580 -8.03 -28.83 11.82
N ILE A 581 -7.92 -27.71 12.50
CA ILE A 581 -7.34 -26.46 11.98
C ILE A 581 -5.88 -26.42 12.44
N SER A 582 -4.96 -26.25 11.49
CA SER A 582 -3.55 -26.02 11.79
C SER A 582 -3.24 -24.56 11.57
N TYR A 583 -2.66 -23.94 12.61
CA TYR A 583 -2.10 -22.61 12.52
C TYR A 583 -0.58 -22.80 12.37
N GLU A 584 -0.01 -22.25 11.31
CA GLU A 584 1.43 -22.26 11.07
C GLU A 584 1.83 -20.90 10.50
N GLY A 585 2.91 -20.29 10.99
CA GLY A 585 3.33 -19.01 10.45
C GLY A 585 4.10 -18.14 11.43
N ASP A 586 5.25 -17.63 10.98
CA ASP A 586 6.10 -16.73 11.74
C ASP A 586 6.01 -15.29 11.23
N ILE A 587 6.18 -14.33 12.14
CA ILE A 587 6.50 -12.93 11.80
C ILE A 587 7.99 -12.74 12.06
N VAL A 588 8.77 -12.46 11.01
CA VAL A 588 10.23 -12.36 11.11
C VAL A 588 10.73 -11.05 10.51
N MET A 589 11.32 -10.22 11.35
CA MET A 589 12.02 -8.99 10.99
C MET A 589 13.29 -8.85 11.84
N TYR A 590 14.35 -8.27 11.29
CA TYR A 590 15.59 -8.02 12.02
C TYR A 590 16.41 -6.91 11.35
N GLY A 591 17.58 -6.58 11.90
CA GLY A 591 18.45 -5.54 11.32
C GLY A 591 17.72 -4.19 11.29
N GLY A 592 17.54 -3.62 10.10
CA GLY A 592 16.87 -2.33 9.93
C GLY A 592 15.34 -2.38 9.85
N ALA A 593 14.74 -3.57 9.77
CA ALA A 593 13.31 -3.70 9.60
C ALA A 593 12.50 -3.42 10.87
N GLY A 594 11.27 -2.95 10.67
CA GLY A 594 10.40 -2.57 11.77
C GLY A 594 8.99 -2.20 11.34
N VAL A 595 8.14 -2.03 12.35
CA VAL A 595 6.75 -1.56 12.24
C VAL A 595 6.60 -0.32 13.11
N HIS A 596 6.22 0.80 12.50
CA HIS A 596 6.18 2.09 13.16
C HIS A 596 4.83 2.77 12.99
N THR A 597 4.33 3.44 14.03
CA THR A 597 3.25 4.43 13.91
C THR A 597 3.77 5.76 14.40
N ASP A 598 3.92 6.76 13.52
CA ASP A 598 4.71 7.96 13.84
C ASP A 598 3.88 9.06 14.56
N PHE A 599 2.57 9.11 14.34
CA PHE A 599 1.68 10.10 14.96
C PHE A 599 0.35 9.49 15.39
N GLY A 600 0.45 8.43 16.19
CA GLY A 600 -0.66 7.66 16.70
C GLY A 600 -1.08 6.50 15.79
N GLY A 601 -1.97 5.66 16.33
CA GLY A 601 -2.33 4.37 15.75
C GLY A 601 -1.68 3.22 16.53
N ASP A 602 -2.44 2.17 16.75
CA ASP A 602 -2.01 0.98 17.49
C ASP A 602 -1.22 0.02 16.58
N ILE A 603 -0.39 -0.84 17.18
CA ILE A 603 0.25 -1.96 16.47
C ILE A 603 -0.21 -3.28 17.09
N GLN A 604 -0.78 -4.16 16.26
CA GLN A 604 -1.22 -5.49 16.67
C GLN A 604 -0.47 -6.57 15.88
N LEU A 605 0.08 -7.56 16.57
CA LEU A 605 0.78 -8.71 15.97
C LEU A 605 0.16 -10.02 16.43
N LEU A 606 -0.26 -10.88 15.49
CA LEU A 606 -0.84 -12.18 15.79
C LEU A 606 -0.13 -13.31 15.03
N SER A 607 0.38 -14.28 15.77
CA SER A 607 0.99 -15.52 15.27
C SER A 607 0.40 -16.74 16.02
N PRO A 608 -0.84 -17.15 15.73
CA PRO A 608 -1.53 -18.22 16.47
C PRO A 608 -0.90 -19.61 16.37
N GLY A 609 0.06 -19.79 15.45
CA GLY A 609 0.73 -21.07 15.23
C GLY A 609 2.25 -21.03 15.22
N GLY A 610 2.85 -19.85 15.41
CA GLY A 610 4.29 -19.67 15.26
C GLY A 610 4.84 -18.62 16.20
N ARG A 611 6.03 -18.13 15.87
CA ARG A 611 6.81 -17.17 16.67
C ARG A 611 6.87 -15.79 16.05
N GLN A 612 7.30 -14.84 16.86
CA GLN A 612 7.61 -13.48 16.45
C GLN A 612 9.09 -13.19 16.73
N VAL A 613 9.85 -12.85 15.69
CA VAL A 613 11.27 -12.52 15.78
C VAL A 613 11.47 -11.10 15.27
N PHE A 614 11.99 -10.22 16.12
CA PHE A 614 12.19 -8.80 15.81
C PHE A 614 13.66 -8.39 15.67
N GLY A 615 14.58 -9.29 15.98
CA GLY A 615 16.01 -9.03 15.86
C GLY A 615 16.84 -10.30 16.01
N ILE A 616 18.10 -10.20 15.58
CA ILE A 616 19.14 -11.21 15.75
C ILE A 616 20.31 -10.61 16.54
N GLU A 617 21.20 -11.46 17.06
CA GLU A 617 22.46 -11.01 17.67
C GLU A 617 23.44 -10.52 16.59
N GLY A 618 24.16 -9.43 16.85
CA GLY A 618 25.17 -8.88 15.93
C GLY A 618 25.24 -7.34 15.95
N GLU A 619 24.80 -6.74 14.84
CA GLU A 619 24.87 -5.30 14.56
C GLU A 619 23.79 -4.51 15.29
N ALA A 620 24.19 -3.37 15.87
CA ALA A 620 23.28 -2.49 16.57
C ALA A 620 22.14 -2.01 15.64
N PRO A 621 20.87 -2.11 16.06
CA PRO A 621 19.76 -1.77 15.21
C PRO A 621 19.73 -0.27 14.87
N PRO A 622 19.51 0.11 13.59
CA PRO A 622 19.30 1.51 13.21
C PRO A 622 17.97 2.04 13.79
N SER A 623 17.70 3.33 13.60
CA SER A 623 16.50 3.99 14.14
C SER A 623 15.18 3.51 13.52
N THR A 624 15.24 2.83 12.38
CA THR A 624 14.07 2.26 11.66
C THR A 624 13.64 0.89 12.19
N ALA A 625 14.41 0.34 13.13
CA ALA A 625 14.25 -1.04 13.55
C ALA A 625 13.33 -1.21 14.76
N GLY A 626 12.59 -2.32 14.74
CA GLY A 626 11.73 -2.76 15.84
C GLY A 626 10.27 -2.32 15.71
N ILE A 627 9.52 -2.52 16.78
CA ILE A 627 8.09 -2.19 16.86
C ILE A 627 7.95 -0.92 17.69
N VAL A 628 7.55 0.19 17.08
CA VAL A 628 7.56 1.49 17.75
C VAL A 628 6.27 2.26 17.51
N THR A 629 5.62 2.72 18.58
CA THR A 629 4.57 3.74 18.49
C THR A 629 5.11 5.09 18.95
N GLN A 630 4.85 6.11 18.14
CA GLN A 630 5.15 7.51 18.39
C GLN A 630 3.85 8.31 18.34
N GLY A 631 3.61 9.12 19.36
CA GLY A 631 2.27 9.57 19.71
C GLY A 631 1.52 8.55 20.58
N GLN A 632 0.18 8.66 20.64
CA GLN A 632 -0.66 7.72 21.38
C GLN A 632 -0.93 6.45 20.55
N GLY A 633 -0.51 5.29 21.04
CA GLY A 633 -0.82 4.00 20.45
C GLY A 633 -0.30 2.83 21.29
N ASP A 634 -1.13 1.82 21.49
CA ASP A 634 -0.78 0.57 22.18
C ASP A 634 0.00 -0.36 21.23
N ILE A 635 0.87 -1.21 21.81
CA ILE A 635 1.45 -2.36 21.10
C ILE A 635 0.92 -3.64 21.74
N GLN A 636 0.33 -4.51 20.93
CA GLN A 636 -0.31 -5.74 21.39
C GLN A 636 0.15 -6.93 20.55
N ALA A 637 0.80 -7.91 21.19
CA ALA A 637 1.37 -9.06 20.53
C ALA A 637 0.83 -10.37 21.14
N TYR A 638 0.42 -11.29 20.27
CA TYR A 638 0.09 -12.66 20.61
C TYR A 638 0.87 -13.65 19.73
N SER A 639 1.54 -14.59 20.37
CA SER A 639 2.30 -15.66 19.75
C SER A 639 1.96 -16.98 20.45
N ARG A 640 1.81 -18.07 19.69
CA ARG A 640 1.75 -19.40 20.33
C ARG A 640 3.14 -19.79 20.83
N ASP A 641 4.14 -19.66 19.98
CA ASP A 641 5.54 -19.94 20.31
C ASP A 641 6.16 -18.66 20.89
N SER A 642 7.46 -18.41 20.72
CA SER A 642 8.17 -17.32 21.39
C SER A 642 8.04 -15.93 20.74
N ILE A 643 8.24 -14.88 21.54
CA ILE A 643 8.46 -13.48 21.13
C ILE A 643 9.91 -13.10 21.44
N LEU A 644 10.71 -12.86 20.40
CA LEU A 644 12.17 -12.73 20.50
C LEU A 644 12.66 -11.40 19.94
N LEU A 645 13.22 -10.53 20.81
CA LEU A 645 13.69 -9.21 20.39
C LEU A 645 15.12 -9.21 19.82
N GLY A 646 16.00 -10.12 20.25
CA GLY A 646 17.41 -10.09 19.84
C GLY A 646 18.08 -8.78 20.25
N GLN A 647 18.55 -7.97 19.31
CA GLN A 647 19.05 -6.62 19.61
C GLN A 647 18.03 -5.50 19.39
N SER A 648 16.81 -5.83 18.97
CA SER A 648 15.77 -4.88 18.57
C SER A 648 14.99 -4.30 19.76
N ARG A 649 13.84 -3.69 19.48
CA ARG A 649 13.01 -2.99 20.47
C ARG A 649 11.52 -3.18 20.24
N ILE A 650 10.76 -3.12 21.33
CA ILE A 650 9.31 -2.87 21.34
C ILE A 650 9.10 -1.66 22.23
N MET A 651 8.67 -0.54 21.68
CA MET A 651 8.69 0.73 22.41
C MET A 651 7.49 1.63 22.11
N THR A 652 6.86 2.15 23.16
CA THR A 652 5.92 3.27 23.05
C THR A 652 6.59 4.55 23.56
N THR A 653 6.62 5.61 22.74
CA THR A 653 7.46 6.79 23.02
C THR A 653 6.70 7.97 23.64
N PHE A 654 5.38 8.04 23.47
CA PHE A 654 4.52 9.11 24.01
C PHE A 654 3.26 8.52 24.67
N GLY A 655 3.47 7.63 25.65
CA GLY A 655 2.40 6.88 26.31
C GLY A 655 1.97 5.66 25.50
N GLY A 656 0.84 5.05 25.86
CA GLY A 656 0.41 3.77 25.26
C GLY A 656 1.04 2.56 25.97
N SER A 657 0.27 1.48 26.05
CA SER A 657 0.62 0.27 26.80
C SER A 657 1.19 -0.80 25.88
N ILE A 658 2.01 -1.70 26.45
CA ILE A 658 2.52 -2.89 25.76
C ILE A 658 1.88 -4.13 26.38
N LEU A 659 1.27 -4.97 25.56
CA LEU A 659 0.81 -6.31 25.92
C LEU A 659 1.52 -7.33 25.05
N ALA A 660 2.20 -8.30 25.65
CA ALA A 660 2.79 -9.43 24.94
C ALA A 660 2.37 -10.76 25.61
N TRP A 661 1.74 -11.63 24.84
CA TRP A 661 1.33 -12.96 25.27
C TRP A 661 2.00 -14.04 24.41
N SER A 662 2.80 -14.89 25.06
CA SER A 662 3.42 -16.08 24.47
C SER A 662 2.81 -17.32 25.11
N ALA A 663 2.02 -18.10 24.37
CA ALA A 663 1.21 -19.16 24.98
C ALA A 663 2.03 -20.36 25.48
N GLU A 664 2.99 -20.79 24.67
CA GLU A 664 3.82 -21.98 24.87
C GLU A 664 5.32 -21.66 24.91
N GLY A 665 5.75 -20.54 24.31
CA GLY A 665 7.15 -20.15 24.22
C GLY A 665 7.57 -19.04 25.20
N ASP A 666 8.75 -18.49 24.95
CA ASP A 666 9.39 -17.47 25.79
C ASP A 666 9.11 -16.03 25.30
N ILE A 667 9.25 -15.06 26.21
CA ILE A 667 9.38 -13.65 25.85
C ILE A 667 10.79 -13.20 26.22
N ASN A 668 11.59 -12.80 25.23
CA ASN A 668 12.96 -12.33 25.45
C ASN A 668 13.08 -10.86 25.06
N ALA A 669 13.38 -9.99 26.03
CA ALA A 669 13.53 -8.56 25.82
C ALA A 669 14.87 -8.17 25.17
N GLY A 670 15.76 -9.13 24.89
CA GLY A 670 16.93 -8.92 24.06
C GLY A 670 18.19 -8.42 24.78
N ARG A 671 19.25 -8.21 23.99
CA ARG A 671 20.60 -7.81 24.41
C ARG A 671 21.12 -6.57 23.66
N GLY A 672 20.23 -5.81 23.03
CA GLY A 672 20.62 -4.59 22.32
C GLY A 672 21.06 -3.47 23.28
N SER A 673 21.81 -2.50 22.77
CA SER A 673 22.27 -1.36 23.58
C SER A 673 21.13 -0.42 23.98
N GLN A 674 21.15 0.01 25.24
CA GLN A 674 20.23 1.03 25.79
C GLN A 674 20.45 2.45 25.21
N THR A 675 21.52 2.67 24.43
CA THR A 675 21.85 3.97 23.82
C THR A 675 21.43 4.11 22.36
N THR A 676 20.82 3.08 21.76
CA THR A 676 20.38 3.12 20.35
C THR A 676 19.27 4.16 20.15
N VAL A 677 19.48 5.13 19.25
CA VAL A 677 18.53 6.23 19.07
C VAL A 677 17.30 5.78 18.29
N VAL A 678 16.12 6.17 18.74
CA VAL A 678 14.87 6.17 17.97
C VAL A 678 14.73 7.57 17.39
N TYR A 679 14.57 7.65 16.07
CA TYR A 679 14.31 8.92 15.41
C TYR A 679 12.82 9.21 15.51
N THR A 680 12.48 10.28 16.22
CA THR A 680 11.14 10.89 16.14
C THR A 680 11.18 11.90 14.98
N PRO A 681 10.28 11.81 14.00
CA PRO A 681 10.21 12.84 12.95
C PRO A 681 9.68 14.16 13.56
N PRO A 682 10.27 15.31 13.20
CA PRO A 682 9.71 16.61 13.55
C PRO A 682 8.36 16.82 12.86
N ARG A 683 7.28 16.88 13.64
CA ARG A 683 5.96 17.27 13.11
C ARG A 683 5.80 18.77 13.12
N ARG A 684 5.63 19.33 11.92
CA ARG A 684 5.23 20.72 11.71
C ARG A 684 3.70 20.79 11.74
N ILE A 685 3.16 21.49 12.73
CA ILE A 685 1.72 21.70 12.89
C ILE A 685 1.39 23.09 12.36
N TYR A 686 0.28 23.17 11.61
CA TYR A 686 -0.32 24.40 11.16
C TYR A 686 -1.61 24.61 11.96
N ASP A 687 -1.79 25.78 12.55
CA ASP A 687 -3.11 26.15 13.05
C ASP A 687 -4.02 26.64 11.90
N ALA A 688 -5.31 26.83 12.21
CA ALA A 688 -6.30 27.30 11.24
C ALA A 688 -6.02 28.71 10.67
N TRP A 689 -5.04 29.43 11.23
CA TRP A 689 -4.61 30.76 10.79
C TRP A 689 -3.25 30.74 10.07
N GLY A 690 -2.66 29.55 9.86
CA GLY A 690 -1.40 29.36 9.15
C GLY A 690 -0.15 29.56 10.02
N ASN A 691 -0.28 29.68 11.34
CA ASN A 691 0.89 29.73 12.21
C ASN A 691 1.54 28.35 12.30
N VAL A 692 2.86 28.37 12.36
CA VAL A 692 3.69 27.16 12.35
C VAL A 692 4.19 26.89 13.76
N SER A 693 3.93 25.69 14.27
CA SER A 693 4.60 25.16 15.46
C SER A 693 5.30 23.83 15.14
N LEU A 694 6.41 23.56 15.82
CA LEU A 694 7.13 22.29 15.75
C LEU A 694 6.81 21.51 17.02
N SER A 695 6.44 20.24 16.87
CA SER A 695 6.22 19.36 18.01
C SER A 695 7.52 19.13 18.78
N PRO A 696 7.51 19.16 20.13
CA PRO A 696 8.70 18.87 20.93
C PRO A 696 9.31 17.52 20.53
N GLN A 697 10.63 17.52 20.32
CA GLN A 697 11.39 16.32 19.98
C GLN A 697 12.19 15.91 21.21
N VAL A 698 11.79 14.81 21.86
CA VAL A 698 12.61 14.17 22.89
C VAL A 698 13.18 12.90 22.27
N PRO A 699 14.47 12.87 21.89
CA PRO A 699 15.10 11.66 21.36
C PRO A 699 14.92 10.52 22.38
N SER A 700 14.24 9.47 21.95
CA SER A 700 14.10 8.26 22.76
C SER A 700 15.25 7.31 22.45
N THR A 701 15.77 6.60 23.44
CA THR A 701 16.88 5.66 23.24
C THR A 701 16.60 4.28 23.84
N GLY A 702 17.17 3.27 23.20
CA GLY A 702 17.44 1.96 23.75
C GLY A 702 16.70 0.81 23.07
N ALA A 703 17.33 -0.35 23.12
CA ALA A 703 16.74 -1.63 22.81
C ALA A 703 15.79 -2.10 23.93
N GLY A 704 15.16 -3.25 23.71
CA GLY A 704 14.32 -3.93 24.69
C GLY A 704 12.87 -3.48 24.68
N ILE A 705 12.15 -3.82 25.75
CA ILE A 705 10.72 -3.51 25.88
C ILE A 705 10.56 -2.27 26.75
N ALA A 706 9.94 -1.21 26.23
CA ALA A 706 9.84 0.05 26.96
C ALA A 706 8.55 0.84 26.72
N THR A 707 7.93 1.35 27.78
CA THR A 707 6.94 2.43 27.70
C THR A 707 7.54 3.72 28.24
N LEU A 708 7.50 4.79 27.45
CA LEU A 708 8.08 6.09 27.78
C LEU A 708 6.99 7.16 27.88
N ASN A 709 7.16 8.06 28.85
CA ASN A 709 6.35 9.25 29.06
C ASN A 709 7.28 10.48 29.19
N PRO A 710 7.84 10.97 28.07
CA PRO A 710 8.93 11.95 28.08
C PRO A 710 8.51 13.33 28.62
N ILE A 711 7.20 13.62 28.65
CA ILE A 711 6.63 14.85 29.19
C ILE A 711 5.50 14.54 30.20
N PRO A 712 5.30 15.36 31.25
CA PRO A 712 4.29 15.13 32.29
C PRO A 712 2.85 15.04 31.80
N GLU A 713 2.53 15.69 30.67
CA GLU A 713 1.19 15.74 30.09
C GLU A 713 0.76 14.41 29.43
N VAL A 714 1.72 13.52 29.17
CA VAL A 714 1.48 12.21 28.58
C VAL A 714 1.23 11.19 29.69
N ALA A 715 0.08 10.50 29.61
CA ALA A 715 -0.26 9.46 30.57
C ALA A 715 0.77 8.31 30.53
N PRO A 716 1.21 7.79 31.69
CA PRO A 716 2.08 6.62 31.74
C PRO A 716 1.42 5.39 31.09
N GLY A 717 2.23 4.57 30.41
CA GLY A 717 1.81 3.32 29.77
C GLY A 717 2.18 2.09 30.61
N ASP A 718 1.26 1.13 30.70
CA ASP A 718 1.49 -0.14 31.39
C ASP A 718 2.22 -1.15 30.50
N ILE A 719 2.89 -2.13 31.12
CA ILE A 719 3.46 -3.30 30.44
C ILE A 719 2.85 -4.57 31.05
N ASP A 720 2.22 -5.39 30.20
CA ASP A 720 1.69 -6.71 30.54
C ASP A 720 2.44 -7.79 29.73
N LEU A 721 3.31 -8.57 30.38
CA LEU A 721 4.05 -9.69 29.76
C LEU A 721 3.56 -11.03 30.34
N ILE A 722 3.01 -11.89 29.48
CA ILE A 722 2.41 -13.16 29.90
C ILE A 722 3.03 -14.31 29.10
N ALA A 723 3.65 -15.26 29.80
CA ALA A 723 4.23 -16.48 29.22
C ALA A 723 3.86 -17.72 30.05
N PRO A 724 2.62 -18.25 29.95
CA PRO A 724 2.08 -19.23 30.89
C PRO A 724 2.90 -20.52 31.02
N LEU A 725 3.61 -20.92 29.96
CA LEU A 725 4.44 -22.13 29.90
C LEU A 725 5.92 -21.83 29.62
N GLY A 726 6.29 -20.57 29.43
CA GLY A 726 7.63 -20.16 29.06
C GLY A 726 8.31 -19.25 30.08
N THR A 727 9.44 -18.72 29.66
CA THR A 727 10.29 -17.81 30.44
C THR A 727 10.13 -16.38 29.94
N ILE A 728 10.12 -15.42 30.87
CA ILE A 728 10.25 -14.00 30.55
C ILE A 728 11.64 -13.55 30.94
N ASP A 729 12.53 -13.38 29.96
CA ASP A 729 13.91 -12.95 30.16
C ASP A 729 14.06 -11.47 29.78
N ALA A 730 14.39 -10.63 30.77
CA ALA A 730 14.64 -9.21 30.55
C ALA A 730 15.93 -8.92 29.75
N GLY A 731 16.84 -9.90 29.65
CA GLY A 731 18.11 -9.79 28.95
C GLY A 731 18.97 -8.61 29.44
N GLU A 732 19.91 -8.18 28.59
CA GLU A 732 20.75 -7.01 28.87
C GLU A 732 20.08 -5.69 28.48
N ALA A 733 19.15 -5.73 27.51
CA ALA A 733 18.43 -4.56 27.07
C ALA A 733 17.46 -4.04 28.15
N GLY A 734 16.86 -4.95 28.91
CA GLY A 734 15.98 -4.68 30.03
C GLY A 734 14.53 -4.36 29.64
N ILE A 735 13.69 -4.23 30.67
CA ILE A 735 12.28 -3.82 30.57
C ILE A 735 12.13 -2.50 31.32
N ARG A 736 11.62 -1.47 30.64
CA ARG A 736 11.47 -0.11 31.19
C ARG A 736 10.00 0.31 31.15
N VAL A 737 9.42 0.62 32.29
CA VAL A 737 7.99 0.96 32.37
C VAL A 737 7.78 2.37 32.91
N SER A 738 6.89 3.12 32.28
CA SER A 738 6.44 4.42 32.77
C SER A 738 5.29 4.31 33.76
N GLY A 739 4.36 3.37 33.53
CA GLY A 739 3.24 3.05 34.42
C GLY A 739 3.48 1.81 35.28
N ASN A 740 2.54 0.86 35.28
CA ASN A 740 2.64 -0.39 36.02
C ASN A 740 3.18 -1.52 35.13
N VAL A 741 3.91 -2.45 35.75
CA VAL A 741 4.34 -3.69 35.09
C VAL A 741 3.65 -4.89 35.73
N ASN A 742 3.12 -5.76 34.88
CA ASN A 742 2.53 -7.04 35.23
C ASN A 742 3.28 -8.15 34.46
N VAL A 743 3.89 -9.08 35.19
CA VAL A 743 4.66 -10.20 34.62
C VAL A 743 4.09 -11.50 35.17
N ALA A 744 3.65 -12.39 34.28
CA ALA A 744 3.06 -13.67 34.67
C ALA A 744 3.62 -14.79 33.79
N ALA A 745 4.53 -15.60 34.33
CA ALA A 745 5.17 -16.69 33.60
C ALA A 745 5.53 -17.90 34.47
N LEU A 746 5.92 -19.00 33.82
CA LEU A 746 6.49 -20.16 34.50
C LEU A 746 7.82 -19.82 35.18
N GLN A 747 8.65 -19.03 34.50
CA GLN A 747 9.90 -18.50 35.02
C GLN A 747 10.09 -17.04 34.58
N VAL A 748 10.65 -16.22 35.48
CA VAL A 748 11.07 -14.83 35.24
C VAL A 748 12.54 -14.70 35.61
#